data_AF-A0A7X7Z1T2-F1
#
_entry.id   AF-A0A7X7Z1T2-F1
#
_cell.length_a   1.000
_cell.length_b   1.000
_cell.length_c   1.000
_cell.angle_alpha   90.00
_cell.angle_beta   90.00
_cell.angle_gamma   90.00
#
_symmetry.space_group_name_H-M   'P 1'
#
loop_
_entity.id
_entity.type
_entity.pdbx_description
1 polymer ?
#
loop_
_entity_poly.entity_id
_entity_poly.type
_entity_poly.pdbx_seq_one_letter_code
_entity_poly.pdbx_strand_id
1 'polypeptide(L)'
;MAKTLTLLIVCDADPDRPDYGGPSFDVRGPLRWRGLSEGAPRLLEGLAACRDDAGRGLPILWCVRADEQIEQCHDRADWALDHFAAFWKDCRSAGHSLGWHPHHWRWSDERRCFHQEIADRDWQTRNLEKGAAAFAQPPRFSRTGWYAMNDENLNTLEKLGVEMDLSAMPGMVRRGEPDRRGSYFVGQYDWSRCKSAPYHPHPRDYQSEDPRGRKLIEYPLRTTASPALRALLGLRYRLRGATGKIGARLGLNVTLHPWLFAPLLDEALREAEARGAARLAVYFHPDELLADAGPRLAGLPLYGAPYLLRNVARLQRLAQRRKIEVRFADAADELADWQKKLSAAGEPDWQAAPIAAAEMERSADLAVQVFHPADAEEYRRRFCWKHEELSQVGPWIMAGRQEDRLLGHYPSLAGRAWWFGEEVTSAHSCDTAVLPERQGKGLLGKLAREQYERLRAAGFRFAWAFPNHRIFPLRVGSLAWREVAPFPFLIRPLRLSAVLRRLWPGPLGAFLADGVGAGWSLLSPLPRSSPEVEIVPVGEFGAEADEIWRLARTRLSIATVRDRDWFRRRYVAAPDRPYELFHLKRRGDIVGLAVTRLTEKRDLRTFAVCELFLGDFVLETATAALAALLRHGAENGAEVAGALCLPHQPEYQAYRRAGFWPLPRRFHPEPTFFTAYPLQGSDDSEALFDAKNWYLTWGDLDTI
;
A
#
# COMPACT_ATOMS: atom_id res chain seq x y z
N MET A 1 -19.64 -21.27 -8.51
CA MET A 1 -18.67 -21.33 -9.62
C MET A 1 -17.55 -22.27 -9.22
N ALA A 2 -17.04 -23.09 -10.15
CA ALA A 2 -15.83 -23.87 -9.90
C ALA A 2 -14.67 -22.91 -9.62
N LYS A 3 -13.77 -23.27 -8.70
CA LYS A 3 -12.59 -22.46 -8.39
C LYS A 3 -11.52 -22.74 -9.42
N THR A 4 -10.83 -21.73 -9.93
CA THR A 4 -9.83 -21.91 -10.99
C THR A 4 -8.48 -21.30 -10.62
N LEU A 5 -7.39 -21.98 -10.96
CA LEU A 5 -6.03 -21.44 -10.93
C LEU A 5 -5.45 -21.50 -12.34
N THR A 6 -5.12 -20.34 -12.89
CA THR A 6 -4.47 -20.25 -14.21
C THR A 6 -2.95 -20.26 -14.05
N LEU A 7 -2.27 -21.19 -14.72
CA LEU A 7 -0.82 -21.32 -14.78
C LEU A 7 -0.31 -20.77 -16.12
N LEU A 8 0.62 -19.82 -16.04
CA LEU A 8 1.36 -19.28 -17.17
C LEU A 8 2.86 -19.47 -16.89
N ILE A 9 3.60 -20.03 -17.85
CA ILE A 9 5.04 -20.24 -17.73
C ILE A 9 5.78 -19.39 -18.78
N VAL A 10 6.75 -18.62 -18.31
CA VAL A 10 7.64 -17.82 -19.14
C VAL A 10 9.03 -18.45 -19.15
N CYS A 11 9.69 -18.48 -20.31
CA CYS A 11 11.11 -18.76 -20.41
C CYS A 11 11.84 -17.48 -20.76
N ASP A 12 12.78 -17.08 -19.90
CA ASP A 12 13.75 -16.04 -20.20
C ASP A 12 14.83 -16.71 -21.06
N ALA A 13 14.68 -16.69 -22.39
CA ALA A 13 15.54 -17.41 -23.33
C ALA A 13 16.89 -16.70 -23.49
N ASP A 14 17.63 -16.71 -22.40
CA ASP A 14 18.94 -16.12 -22.18
C ASP A 14 20.08 -17.09 -22.55
N PRO A 15 21.28 -16.57 -22.83
CA PRO A 15 22.50 -17.36 -22.87
C PRO A 15 22.79 -17.98 -21.50
N ASP A 16 23.60 -19.04 -21.49
CA ASP A 16 24.01 -19.74 -20.27
C ASP A 16 24.72 -18.80 -19.31
N ARG A 17 24.37 -18.87 -18.02
CA ARG A 17 25.02 -18.07 -16.96
C ARG A 17 26.36 -18.67 -16.54
N PRO A 18 27.26 -17.88 -15.91
CA PRO A 18 28.57 -18.37 -15.48
C PRO A 18 28.55 -19.62 -14.60
N ASP A 19 27.57 -19.74 -13.70
CA ASP A 19 27.40 -20.90 -12.82
C ASP A 19 26.86 -22.16 -13.52
N TYR A 20 26.38 -22.01 -14.76
CA TYR A 20 25.94 -23.09 -15.65
C TYR A 20 26.93 -23.34 -16.79
N GLY A 21 28.17 -22.83 -16.67
CA GLY A 21 29.23 -23.04 -17.66
C GLY A 21 29.22 -22.04 -18.82
N GLY A 22 28.44 -20.96 -18.68
CA GLY A 22 28.45 -19.81 -19.58
C GLY A 22 29.63 -18.86 -19.38
N PRO A 23 29.87 -17.92 -20.32
CA PRO A 23 30.90 -16.89 -20.18
C PRO A 23 30.59 -15.90 -19.06
N SER A 24 31.63 -15.34 -18.45
CA SER A 24 31.51 -14.22 -17.51
C SER A 24 31.24 -12.89 -18.23
N PHE A 25 30.78 -11.89 -17.47
CA PHE A 25 30.41 -10.58 -18.01
C PHE A 25 31.58 -9.76 -18.59
N ASP A 26 32.82 -10.18 -18.40
CA ASP A 26 34.02 -9.59 -19.01
C ASP A 26 34.37 -10.20 -20.37
N VAL A 27 33.53 -11.09 -20.89
CA VAL A 27 33.68 -11.69 -22.22
C VAL A 27 32.75 -10.96 -23.20
N ARG A 28 33.35 -10.27 -24.18
CA ARG A 28 32.66 -9.63 -25.32
C ARG A 28 32.69 -10.49 -26.59
N GLY A 29 32.69 -11.81 -26.41
CA GLY A 29 32.71 -12.78 -27.51
C GLY A 29 31.44 -13.64 -27.52
N PRO A 30 31.36 -14.64 -28.42
CA PRO A 30 30.18 -15.47 -28.57
C PRO A 30 29.73 -16.08 -27.25
N LEU A 31 28.45 -15.88 -26.92
CA LEU A 31 27.83 -16.42 -25.72
C LEU A 31 27.47 -17.91 -25.91
N ARG A 32 27.32 -18.64 -24.80
CA ARG A 32 26.93 -20.06 -24.83
C ARG A 32 25.42 -20.19 -24.66
N TRP A 33 24.83 -21.18 -25.33
CA TRP A 33 23.37 -21.35 -25.41
C TRP A 33 22.94 -22.82 -25.24
N ARG A 34 23.71 -23.61 -24.48
CA ARG A 34 23.43 -25.05 -24.27
C ARG A 34 22.07 -25.27 -23.64
N GLY A 35 21.66 -24.41 -22.71
CA GLY A 35 20.34 -24.47 -22.10
C GLY A 35 19.23 -24.45 -23.15
N LEU A 36 19.38 -23.63 -24.18
CA LEU A 36 18.40 -23.51 -25.26
C LEU A 36 18.56 -24.61 -26.32
N SER A 37 19.79 -25.00 -26.69
CA SER A 37 20.02 -26.02 -27.73
C SER A 37 19.84 -27.46 -27.25
N GLU A 38 20.09 -27.75 -25.97
CA GLU A 38 20.04 -29.09 -25.39
C GLU A 38 18.91 -29.23 -24.34
N GLY A 39 18.79 -28.25 -23.46
CA GLY A 39 17.86 -28.29 -22.33
C GLY A 39 16.40 -28.12 -22.73
N ALA A 40 16.12 -27.09 -23.55
CA ALA A 40 14.76 -26.75 -23.97
C ALA A 40 14.08 -27.87 -24.79
N PRO A 41 14.71 -28.52 -25.78
CA PRO A 41 14.10 -29.65 -26.49
C PRO A 41 13.69 -30.79 -25.57
N ARG A 42 14.56 -31.18 -24.62
CA ARG A 42 14.27 -32.23 -23.63
C ARG A 42 13.12 -31.87 -22.70
N LEU A 43 13.02 -30.59 -22.31
CA LEU A 43 11.90 -30.11 -21.52
C LEU A 43 10.59 -30.22 -22.32
N LEU A 44 10.58 -29.81 -23.58
CA LEU A 44 9.40 -29.88 -24.44
C LEU A 44 8.93 -31.33 -24.65
N GLU A 45 9.84 -32.28 -24.84
CA GLU A 45 9.52 -33.72 -24.86
C GLU A 45 8.83 -34.16 -23.56
N GLY A 46 9.36 -33.75 -22.40
CA GLY A 46 8.77 -34.06 -21.10
C GLY A 46 7.40 -33.41 -20.86
N LEU A 47 7.16 -32.24 -21.46
CA LEU A 47 5.89 -31.52 -21.39
C LEU A 47 4.84 -32.03 -22.37
N ALA A 48 5.23 -32.79 -23.39
CA ALA A 48 4.32 -33.28 -24.43
C ALA A 48 3.15 -34.11 -23.88
N ALA A 49 3.29 -34.73 -22.71
CA ALA A 49 2.24 -35.49 -22.02
C ALA A 49 1.49 -34.67 -20.94
N CYS A 50 1.94 -33.47 -20.59
CA CYS A 50 1.29 -32.65 -19.59
C CYS A 50 -0.02 -32.09 -20.13
N ARG A 51 -1.12 -32.36 -19.41
CA ARG A 51 -2.45 -31.88 -19.74
C ARG A 51 -3.07 -31.23 -18.52
N ASP A 52 -3.80 -30.14 -18.72
CA ASP A 52 -4.65 -29.54 -17.69
C ASP A 52 -5.98 -30.29 -17.54
N ASP A 53 -6.86 -29.81 -16.67
CA ASP A 53 -8.15 -30.48 -16.40
C ASP A 53 -9.10 -30.47 -17.61
N ALA A 54 -8.86 -29.60 -18.58
CA ALA A 54 -9.60 -29.49 -19.85
C ALA A 54 -8.89 -30.22 -21.01
N GLY A 55 -7.77 -30.92 -20.75
CA GLY A 55 -7.01 -31.61 -21.79
C GLY A 55 -6.12 -30.70 -22.65
N ARG A 56 -5.84 -29.46 -22.23
CA ARG A 56 -4.92 -28.57 -22.94
C ARG A 56 -3.46 -28.86 -22.60
N GLY A 57 -2.57 -28.71 -23.57
CA GLY A 57 -1.12 -28.74 -23.36
C GLY A 57 -0.65 -27.56 -22.48
N LEU A 58 0.60 -27.62 -21.99
CA LEU A 58 1.21 -26.55 -21.21
C LEU A 58 2.03 -25.62 -22.13
N PRO A 59 1.46 -24.49 -22.62
CA PRO A 59 2.21 -23.54 -23.42
C PRO A 59 3.30 -22.86 -22.58
N ILE A 60 4.31 -22.36 -23.27
CA ILE A 60 5.41 -21.58 -22.71
C ILE A 60 5.51 -20.33 -23.56
N LEU A 61 5.59 -19.17 -22.90
CA LEU A 61 6.01 -17.93 -23.55
C LEU A 61 7.54 -17.90 -23.58
N TRP A 62 8.14 -18.07 -24.75
CA TRP A 62 9.60 -17.99 -24.94
C TRP A 62 10.01 -16.55 -25.23
N CYS A 63 10.52 -15.84 -24.23
CA CYS A 63 10.99 -14.48 -24.38
C CYS A 63 12.43 -14.49 -24.91
N VAL A 64 12.61 -14.16 -26.18
CA VAL A 64 13.89 -14.29 -26.91
C VAL A 64 14.74 -13.04 -26.72
N ARG A 65 16.04 -13.24 -26.54
CA ARG A 65 17.03 -12.16 -26.49
C ARG A 65 17.26 -11.50 -27.84
N ALA A 66 17.09 -10.19 -27.87
CA ALA A 66 17.48 -9.32 -28.96
C ALA A 66 17.74 -7.92 -28.38
N ASP A 67 19.00 -7.53 -28.30
CA ASP A 67 19.47 -6.27 -27.72
C ASP A 67 20.92 -6.02 -28.13
N GLU A 68 21.46 -4.87 -27.71
CA GLU A 68 22.83 -4.46 -28.06
C GLU A 68 23.91 -5.43 -27.53
N GLN A 69 23.70 -6.14 -26.42
CA GLN A 69 24.68 -7.14 -25.98
C GLN A 69 24.73 -8.32 -26.96
N ILE A 70 23.58 -8.79 -27.45
CA ILE A 70 23.54 -9.86 -28.45
C ILE A 70 24.26 -9.42 -29.73
N GLU A 71 24.00 -8.20 -30.19
CA GLU A 71 24.71 -7.60 -31.32
C GLU A 71 26.21 -7.55 -31.10
N GLN A 72 26.68 -7.09 -29.93
CA GLN A 72 28.11 -6.99 -29.68
C GLN A 72 28.82 -8.35 -29.54
N CYS A 73 28.12 -9.40 -29.09
CA CYS A 73 28.69 -10.73 -28.91
C CYS A 73 28.57 -11.63 -30.15
N HIS A 74 27.64 -11.32 -31.06
CA HIS A 74 27.30 -12.17 -32.22
C HIS A 74 27.17 -11.40 -33.54
N ASP A 75 27.60 -10.14 -33.57
CA ASP A 75 27.57 -9.18 -34.70
C ASP A 75 26.17 -8.81 -35.23
N ARG A 76 25.10 -9.33 -34.63
CA ARG A 76 23.71 -9.09 -35.03
C ARG A 76 22.75 -9.13 -33.83
N ALA A 77 21.89 -8.12 -33.70
CA ALA A 77 20.89 -8.08 -32.62
C ALA A 77 19.83 -9.19 -32.72
N ASP A 78 19.52 -9.66 -33.92
CA ASP A 78 18.56 -10.73 -34.21
C ASP A 78 19.19 -12.12 -34.22
N TRP A 79 20.47 -12.27 -33.83
CA TRP A 79 21.20 -13.54 -33.94
C TRP A 79 20.45 -14.71 -33.29
N ALA A 80 19.89 -14.54 -32.08
CA ALA A 80 19.17 -15.62 -31.40
C ALA A 80 17.83 -15.97 -32.09
N LEU A 81 17.20 -15.01 -32.78
CA LEU A 81 15.99 -15.26 -33.56
C LEU A 81 16.30 -16.10 -34.80
N ASP A 82 17.41 -15.78 -35.49
CA ASP A 82 17.85 -16.44 -36.71
C ASP A 82 18.49 -17.81 -36.43
N HIS A 83 19.45 -17.86 -35.50
CA HIS A 83 20.19 -19.08 -35.17
C HIS A 83 19.28 -20.21 -34.69
N PHE A 84 18.22 -19.87 -33.95
CA PHE A 84 17.24 -20.82 -33.44
C PHE A 84 15.92 -20.81 -34.22
N ALA A 85 15.90 -20.30 -35.46
CA ALA A 85 14.68 -20.14 -36.26
C ALA A 85 13.86 -21.44 -36.42
N ALA A 86 14.54 -22.58 -36.61
CA ALA A 86 13.90 -23.90 -36.68
C ALA A 86 13.19 -24.25 -35.36
N PHE A 87 13.87 -24.08 -34.23
CA PHE A 87 13.31 -24.31 -32.89
C PHE A 87 12.09 -23.42 -32.63
N TRP A 88 12.16 -22.13 -32.99
CA TRP A 88 11.02 -21.20 -32.84
C TRP A 88 9.82 -21.58 -33.71
N LYS A 89 10.08 -22.12 -34.91
CA LYS A 89 9.03 -22.64 -35.80
C LYS A 89 8.35 -23.86 -35.17
N ASP A 90 9.12 -24.77 -34.58
CA ASP A 90 8.59 -25.95 -33.90
C ASP A 90 7.80 -25.56 -32.65
N CYS A 91 8.31 -24.63 -31.84
CA CYS A 91 7.60 -24.08 -30.68
C CYS A 91 6.22 -23.52 -31.07
N ARG A 92 6.15 -22.67 -32.11
CA ARG A 92 4.87 -22.12 -32.59
C ARG A 92 3.92 -23.22 -33.08
N SER A 93 4.45 -24.21 -33.79
CA SER A 93 3.65 -25.33 -34.32
C SER A 93 3.09 -26.21 -33.19
N ALA A 94 3.77 -26.27 -32.05
CA ALA A 94 3.33 -26.97 -30.85
C ALA A 94 2.46 -26.10 -29.91
N GLY A 95 2.10 -24.87 -30.31
CA GLY A 95 1.22 -23.98 -29.54
C GLY A 95 1.91 -23.16 -28.45
N HIS A 96 3.24 -23.02 -28.52
CA HIS A 96 3.99 -22.08 -27.68
C HIS A 96 4.08 -20.70 -28.35
N SER A 97 4.23 -19.66 -27.54
CA SER A 97 4.35 -18.27 -28.02
C SER A 97 5.76 -17.73 -27.88
N LEU A 98 6.05 -16.67 -28.63
CA LEU A 98 7.30 -15.94 -28.56
C LEU A 98 7.05 -14.55 -27.98
N GLY A 99 7.94 -14.11 -27.11
CA GLY A 99 8.04 -12.76 -26.61
C GLY A 99 9.45 -12.22 -26.76
N TRP A 100 9.70 -11.05 -26.20
CA TRP A 100 10.99 -10.38 -26.23
C TRP A 100 11.58 -10.24 -24.83
N HIS A 101 12.87 -10.54 -24.67
CA HIS A 101 13.59 -10.46 -23.40
C HIS A 101 14.72 -9.43 -23.42
N PRO A 102 14.48 -8.12 -23.57
CA PRO A 102 15.57 -7.16 -23.67
C PRO A 102 16.33 -7.02 -22.35
N HIS A 103 17.66 -6.98 -22.42
CA HIS A 103 18.49 -6.50 -21.32
C HIS A 103 19.07 -5.12 -21.62
N HIS A 104 19.36 -4.38 -20.56
CA HIS A 104 20.13 -3.13 -20.61
C HIS A 104 21.60 -3.38 -20.26
N TRP A 105 22.21 -4.40 -20.87
CA TRP A 105 23.64 -4.68 -20.70
C TRP A 105 24.48 -3.79 -21.60
N ARG A 106 25.21 -2.86 -21.00
CA ARG A 106 26.13 -1.96 -21.70
C ARG A 106 27.57 -2.39 -21.44
N TRP A 107 28.38 -2.44 -22.49
CA TRP A 107 29.82 -2.68 -22.35
C TRP A 107 30.52 -1.43 -21.80
N SER A 108 31.38 -1.61 -20.79
CA SER A 108 32.29 -0.57 -20.30
C SER A 108 33.71 -0.87 -20.78
N ASP A 109 34.28 0.01 -21.61
CA ASP A 109 35.67 -0.12 -22.05
C ASP A 109 36.68 0.09 -20.91
N GLU A 110 36.38 1.02 -19.98
CA GLU A 110 37.21 1.29 -18.80
C GLU A 110 37.32 0.04 -17.90
N ARG A 111 36.19 -0.62 -17.64
CA ARG A 111 36.11 -1.74 -16.70
C ARG A 111 36.23 -3.11 -17.36
N ARG A 112 36.18 -3.15 -18.69
CA ARG A 112 36.26 -4.34 -19.54
C ARG A 112 35.20 -5.39 -19.16
N CYS A 113 33.97 -4.94 -18.91
CA CYS A 113 32.84 -5.81 -18.61
C CYS A 113 31.50 -5.20 -19.02
N PHE A 114 30.50 -6.06 -19.20
CA PHE A 114 29.10 -5.68 -19.27
C PHE A 114 28.57 -5.29 -17.89
N HIS A 115 27.80 -4.20 -17.84
CA HIS A 115 27.08 -3.74 -16.66
C HIS A 115 25.63 -3.42 -16.98
N GLN A 116 24.77 -3.42 -15.95
CA GLN A 116 23.39 -2.98 -16.09
C GLN A 116 23.37 -1.46 -16.18
N GLU A 117 23.02 -0.91 -17.35
CA GLU A 117 22.81 0.53 -17.52
C GLU A 117 21.50 0.93 -16.84
N ILE A 118 21.61 1.85 -15.88
CA ILE A 118 20.49 2.31 -15.04
C ILE A 118 20.28 3.83 -15.12
N ALA A 119 21.28 4.57 -15.60
CA ALA A 119 21.32 6.03 -15.53
C ALA A 119 20.98 6.66 -16.88
N ASP A 120 21.56 6.16 -17.97
CA ASP A 120 21.37 6.71 -19.31
C ASP A 120 20.05 6.21 -19.92
N ARG A 121 18.97 7.01 -19.77
CA ARG A 121 17.62 6.68 -20.27
C ARG A 121 17.52 6.71 -21.78
N ASP A 122 18.27 7.59 -22.43
CA ASP A 122 18.28 7.70 -23.88
C ASP A 122 18.96 6.48 -24.52
N TRP A 123 20.07 6.00 -23.92
CA TRP A 123 20.68 4.74 -24.34
C TRP A 123 19.74 3.55 -24.11
N GLN A 124 19.06 3.48 -22.96
CA GLN A 124 18.09 2.40 -22.69
C GLN A 124 16.98 2.36 -23.75
N THR A 125 16.44 3.54 -24.13
CA THR A 125 15.43 3.68 -25.18
C THR A 125 15.94 3.20 -26.53
N ARG A 126 17.12 3.67 -26.97
CA ARG A 126 17.73 3.23 -28.25
C ARG A 126 18.03 1.74 -28.28
N ASN A 127 18.46 1.17 -27.16
CA ASN A 127 18.67 -0.27 -27.04
C ASN A 127 17.37 -1.07 -27.20
N LEU A 128 16.26 -0.58 -26.66
CA LEU A 128 14.93 -1.16 -26.86
C LEU A 128 14.49 -1.05 -28.33
N GLU A 129 14.61 0.13 -28.95
CA GLU A 129 14.28 0.34 -30.36
C GLU A 129 15.07 -0.61 -31.27
N LYS A 130 16.38 -0.75 -31.01
CA LYS A 130 17.25 -1.69 -31.72
C LYS A 130 16.79 -3.14 -31.55
N GLY A 131 16.52 -3.57 -30.31
CA GLY A 131 16.08 -4.93 -30.03
C GLY A 131 14.71 -5.25 -30.62
N ALA A 132 13.77 -4.30 -30.64
CA ALA A 132 12.46 -4.49 -31.26
C ALA A 132 12.56 -4.55 -32.79
N ALA A 133 13.42 -3.73 -33.41
CA ALA A 133 13.66 -3.75 -34.86
C ALA A 133 14.29 -5.06 -35.36
N ALA A 134 14.90 -5.85 -34.47
CA ALA A 134 15.43 -7.18 -34.77
C ALA A 134 14.33 -8.22 -35.07
N PHE A 135 13.08 -7.97 -34.67
CA PHE A 135 11.97 -8.88 -34.95
C PHE A 135 11.33 -8.55 -36.31
N ALA A 136 10.97 -9.60 -37.07
CA ALA A 136 10.25 -9.44 -38.34
C ALA A 136 8.87 -8.77 -38.18
N GLN A 137 8.26 -8.93 -37.01
CA GLN A 137 7.06 -8.20 -36.58
C GLN A 137 7.29 -7.70 -35.15
N PRO A 138 6.80 -6.51 -34.78
CA PRO A 138 6.97 -6.01 -33.43
C PRO A 138 6.51 -7.02 -32.36
N PRO A 139 7.30 -7.27 -31.31
CA PRO A 139 6.95 -8.25 -30.30
C PRO A 139 5.75 -7.79 -29.48
N ARG A 140 4.72 -8.62 -29.40
CA ARG A 140 3.49 -8.34 -28.63
C ARG A 140 3.67 -8.51 -27.12
N PHE A 141 4.62 -9.34 -26.72
CA PHE A 141 4.91 -9.68 -25.33
C PHE A 141 6.35 -9.34 -25.01
N SER A 142 6.59 -8.77 -23.84
CA SER A 142 7.95 -8.53 -23.34
C SER A 142 8.13 -8.98 -21.91
N ARG A 143 9.39 -9.15 -21.55
CA ARG A 143 9.84 -9.31 -20.17
C ARG A 143 11.26 -8.81 -20.07
N THR A 144 11.51 -7.75 -19.33
CA THR A 144 12.85 -7.18 -19.22
C THR A 144 13.80 -8.06 -18.40
N GLY A 145 15.04 -8.12 -18.84
CA GLY A 145 16.13 -8.77 -18.14
C GLY A 145 16.33 -8.18 -16.74
N TRP A 146 16.55 -9.05 -15.75
CA TRP A 146 16.77 -8.66 -14.34
C TRP A 146 15.66 -7.81 -13.72
N TYR A 147 14.44 -7.85 -14.29
CA TYR A 147 13.30 -7.05 -13.84
C TYR A 147 13.55 -5.53 -13.95
N ALA A 148 14.47 -5.12 -14.80
CA ALA A 148 14.91 -3.73 -14.92
C ALA A 148 13.83 -2.89 -15.63
N MET A 149 13.20 -1.98 -14.88
CA MET A 149 12.13 -1.13 -15.41
C MET A 149 12.20 0.29 -14.86
N ASN A 150 11.71 1.23 -15.67
CA ASN A 150 11.43 2.62 -15.33
C ASN A 150 10.26 3.11 -16.21
N ASP A 151 9.79 4.32 -15.98
CA ASP A 151 8.66 4.90 -16.72
C ASP A 151 8.97 5.03 -18.22
N GLU A 152 10.17 5.50 -18.59
CA GLU A 152 10.58 5.67 -19.98
C GLU A 152 10.65 4.35 -20.75
N ASN A 153 11.20 3.30 -20.13
CA ASN A 153 11.30 1.96 -20.72
C ASN A 153 9.91 1.41 -21.01
N LEU A 154 9.00 1.44 -20.03
CA LEU A 154 7.64 0.93 -20.20
C LEU A 154 6.86 1.70 -21.28
N ASN A 155 7.01 3.03 -21.29
CA ASN A 155 6.43 3.88 -22.33
C ASN A 155 7.01 3.55 -23.72
N THR A 156 8.29 3.19 -23.79
CA THR A 156 8.96 2.77 -25.02
C THR A 156 8.47 1.41 -25.49
N LEU A 157 8.30 0.44 -24.59
CA LEU A 157 7.73 -0.87 -24.91
C LEU A 157 6.34 -0.74 -25.57
N GLU A 158 5.46 0.10 -25.00
CA GLU A 158 4.14 0.35 -25.58
C GLU A 158 4.23 1.00 -26.97
N LYS A 159 5.10 2.01 -27.15
CA LYS A 159 5.34 2.65 -28.46
C LYS A 159 5.85 1.66 -29.51
N LEU A 160 6.63 0.68 -29.08
CA LEU A 160 7.17 -0.40 -29.92
C LEU A 160 6.15 -1.52 -30.17
N GLY A 161 4.92 -1.41 -29.69
CA GLY A 161 3.83 -2.35 -29.99
C GLY A 161 3.69 -3.51 -29.00
N VAL A 162 4.38 -3.47 -27.85
CA VAL A 162 4.14 -4.42 -26.76
C VAL A 162 2.74 -4.20 -26.19
N GLU A 163 1.95 -5.26 -26.14
CA GLU A 163 0.59 -5.26 -25.57
C GLU A 163 0.59 -5.74 -24.11
N MET A 164 1.51 -6.65 -23.74
CA MET A 164 1.64 -7.15 -22.38
C MET A 164 3.11 -7.35 -21.99
N ASP A 165 3.53 -6.71 -20.90
CA ASP A 165 4.83 -6.92 -20.27
C ASP A 165 4.70 -7.79 -19.02
N LEU A 166 5.67 -8.68 -18.81
CA LEU A 166 5.73 -9.62 -17.69
C LEU A 166 6.99 -9.39 -16.85
N SER A 167 7.38 -8.14 -16.59
CA SER A 167 8.58 -7.83 -15.79
C SER A 167 8.29 -7.69 -14.30
N ALA A 168 7.06 -7.30 -13.93
CA ALA A 168 6.70 -6.98 -12.56
C ALA A 168 6.86 -8.15 -11.58
N MET A 169 7.56 -7.87 -10.47
CA MET A 169 7.81 -8.81 -9.38
C MET A 169 7.32 -8.22 -8.03
N PRO A 170 6.02 -8.34 -7.70
CA PRO A 170 5.40 -7.63 -6.58
C PRO A 170 6.13 -7.80 -5.26
N GLY A 171 6.43 -6.68 -4.60
CA GLY A 171 7.08 -6.61 -3.28
C GLY A 171 8.59 -6.91 -3.30
N MET A 172 9.21 -7.01 -4.47
CA MET A 172 10.66 -7.14 -4.63
C MET A 172 11.31 -5.79 -4.89
N VAL A 173 12.47 -5.56 -4.27
CA VAL A 173 13.29 -4.36 -4.50
C VAL A 173 14.75 -4.72 -4.24
N ARG A 174 15.65 -4.21 -5.09
CA ARG A 174 17.09 -4.33 -4.90
C ARG A 174 17.77 -3.04 -5.36
N ARG A 175 18.60 -2.46 -4.50
CA ARG A 175 19.34 -1.21 -4.78
C ARG A 175 20.57 -1.39 -5.68
N GLY A 176 20.72 -2.56 -6.29
CA GLY A 176 21.96 -2.98 -6.96
C GLY A 176 23.07 -3.30 -5.97
N GLU A 177 24.05 -4.09 -6.40
CA GLU A 177 25.32 -4.27 -5.70
C GLU A 177 26.46 -4.07 -6.72
N PRO A 178 27.62 -3.52 -6.32
CA PRO A 178 28.79 -3.55 -7.19
C PRO A 178 29.07 -4.99 -7.63
N ASP A 179 29.48 -5.17 -8.87
CA ASP A 179 29.97 -6.47 -9.33
C ASP A 179 31.17 -6.94 -8.47
N ARG A 180 31.61 -8.20 -8.64
CA ARG A 180 32.73 -8.75 -7.85
C ARG A 180 34.05 -7.96 -7.96
N ARG A 181 34.17 -7.07 -8.95
CA ARG A 181 35.33 -6.19 -9.18
C ARG A 181 35.09 -4.74 -8.73
N GLY A 182 33.93 -4.44 -8.12
CA GLY A 182 33.62 -3.14 -7.54
C GLY A 182 33.36 -2.04 -8.58
N SER A 183 32.91 -2.39 -9.79
CA SER A 183 32.90 -1.48 -10.95
C SER A 183 31.55 -0.80 -11.22
N TYR A 184 30.46 -1.56 -11.40
CA TYR A 184 29.10 -1.05 -11.63
C TYR A 184 28.05 -1.81 -10.80
N PHE A 185 26.93 -1.16 -10.50
CA PHE A 185 25.79 -1.78 -9.82
C PHE A 185 25.09 -2.78 -10.75
N VAL A 186 24.91 -4.01 -10.28
CA VAL A 186 24.20 -5.08 -10.98
C VAL A 186 22.97 -5.51 -10.19
N GLY A 187 21.89 -5.78 -10.92
CA GLY A 187 20.62 -6.25 -10.39
C GLY A 187 19.87 -5.19 -9.58
N GLN A 188 19.88 -3.94 -10.03
CA GLN A 188 19.02 -2.89 -9.50
C GLN A 188 17.62 -2.98 -10.14
N TYR A 189 16.59 -2.98 -9.31
CA TYR A 189 15.19 -2.93 -9.72
C TYR A 189 14.30 -2.51 -8.53
N ASP A 190 13.13 -1.96 -8.83
CA ASP A 190 12.11 -1.67 -7.82
C ASP A 190 10.72 -2.09 -8.30
N TRP A 191 10.10 -3.01 -7.55
CA TRP A 191 8.73 -3.47 -7.73
C TRP A 191 8.03 -3.53 -6.37
N SER A 192 8.46 -2.68 -5.43
CA SER A 192 7.97 -2.68 -4.05
C SER A 192 6.51 -2.25 -3.93
N ARG A 193 6.03 -1.41 -4.86
CA ARG A 193 4.68 -0.83 -4.84
C ARG A 193 3.71 -1.48 -5.84
N CYS A 194 4.21 -2.30 -6.77
CA CYS A 194 3.35 -2.84 -7.83
C CYS A 194 2.35 -3.88 -7.32
N LYS A 195 1.21 -3.96 -8.02
CA LYS A 195 0.12 -4.88 -7.70
C LYS A 195 0.46 -6.32 -8.04
N SER A 196 -0.19 -7.27 -7.38
CA SER A 196 -0.09 -8.69 -7.71
C SER A 196 -1.08 -9.17 -8.78
N ALA A 197 -1.98 -8.30 -9.23
CA ALA A 197 -2.94 -8.56 -10.30
C ALA A 197 -2.55 -7.73 -11.54
N PRO A 198 -2.86 -8.20 -12.77
CA PRO A 198 -2.60 -7.43 -13.98
C PRO A 198 -3.25 -6.04 -13.94
N TYR A 199 -2.57 -5.03 -14.46
CA TYR A 199 -3.00 -3.64 -14.42
C TYR A 199 -2.49 -2.85 -15.62
N HIS A 200 -3.17 -1.74 -15.94
CA HIS A 200 -2.64 -0.73 -16.85
C HIS A 200 -1.69 0.19 -16.09
N PRO A 201 -0.38 0.18 -16.36
CA PRO A 201 0.58 0.99 -15.61
C PRO A 201 0.48 2.48 -15.93
N HIS A 202 0.63 3.35 -14.93
CA HIS A 202 0.61 4.81 -15.14
C HIS A 202 1.85 5.30 -15.94
N PRO A 203 1.71 6.26 -16.90
CA PRO A 203 2.81 6.79 -17.71
C PRO A 203 4.01 7.40 -17.00
N ARG A 204 3.83 7.82 -15.75
CA ARG A 204 4.86 8.44 -14.88
C ARG A 204 4.99 7.76 -13.52
N ASP A 205 4.42 6.56 -13.38
CA ASP A 205 4.61 5.70 -12.21
C ASP A 205 4.24 4.27 -12.61
N TYR A 206 5.17 3.57 -13.26
CA TYR A 206 5.00 2.24 -13.84
C TYR A 206 4.52 1.17 -12.82
N GLN A 207 4.65 1.44 -11.52
CA GLN A 207 4.20 0.53 -10.45
C GLN A 207 2.73 0.78 -10.02
N SER A 208 2.09 1.85 -10.50
CA SER A 208 0.73 2.23 -10.17
C SER A 208 -0.22 2.05 -11.36
N GLU A 209 -1.54 2.06 -11.12
CA GLU A 209 -2.55 1.84 -12.17
C GLU A 209 -3.13 3.15 -12.70
N ASP A 210 -3.11 3.32 -14.03
CA ASP A 210 -3.89 4.31 -14.77
C ASP A 210 -4.63 3.67 -15.94
N PRO A 211 -5.97 3.50 -15.86
CA PRO A 211 -6.73 2.92 -16.96
C PRO A 211 -6.92 3.89 -18.14
N ARG A 212 -6.55 5.17 -18.03
CA ARG A 212 -6.79 6.16 -19.08
C ARG A 212 -5.71 6.12 -20.16
N GLY A 213 -6.08 5.78 -21.39
CA GLY A 213 -5.23 5.94 -22.58
C GLY A 213 -4.07 4.94 -22.71
N ARG A 214 -3.74 4.19 -21.66
CA ARG A 214 -2.77 3.09 -21.71
C ARG A 214 -3.39 1.83 -22.33
N LYS A 215 -2.72 1.24 -23.31
CA LYS A 215 -3.09 -0.05 -23.92
C LYS A 215 -2.27 -1.20 -23.33
N LEU A 216 -0.99 -0.95 -23.06
CA LEU A 216 -0.10 -1.96 -22.48
C LEU A 216 -0.62 -2.43 -21.11
N ILE A 217 -0.47 -3.73 -20.87
CA ILE A 217 -0.80 -4.38 -19.59
C ILE A 217 0.49 -4.82 -18.94
N GLU A 218 0.69 -4.45 -17.69
CA GLU A 218 1.69 -5.11 -16.86
C GLU A 218 1.05 -6.36 -16.24
N TYR A 219 1.61 -7.54 -16.49
CA TYR A 219 1.16 -8.83 -15.97
C TYR A 219 2.19 -9.37 -14.95
N PRO A 220 1.96 -9.17 -13.65
CA PRO A 220 2.94 -9.52 -12.63
C PRO A 220 3.18 -11.03 -12.48
N LEU A 221 4.44 -11.40 -12.26
CA LEU A 221 4.79 -12.76 -11.88
C LEU A 221 4.57 -13.00 -10.39
N ARG A 222 4.49 -14.29 -10.03
CA ARG A 222 4.23 -14.71 -8.67
C ARG A 222 5.47 -14.55 -7.79
N THR A 223 5.29 -13.85 -6.66
CA THR A 223 6.26 -13.82 -5.55
C THR A 223 5.66 -14.47 -4.30
N THR A 224 6.50 -14.94 -3.37
CA THR A 224 6.08 -15.54 -2.08
C THR A 224 6.60 -14.73 -0.89
N ALA A 225 5.82 -14.69 0.20
CA ALA A 225 6.20 -14.06 1.46
C ALA A 225 6.73 -15.05 2.51
N SER A 226 6.99 -16.31 2.14
CA SER A 226 7.37 -17.39 3.06
C SER A 226 8.54 -17.01 3.98
N PRO A 227 8.32 -16.87 5.31
CA PRO A 227 9.38 -16.50 6.25
C PRO A 227 10.49 -17.53 6.33
N ALA A 228 10.14 -18.83 6.24
CA ALA A 228 11.10 -19.93 6.28
C ALA A 228 12.05 -19.90 5.08
N LEU A 229 11.53 -19.66 3.86
CA LEU A 229 12.37 -19.52 2.67
C LEU A 229 13.25 -18.28 2.75
N ARG A 230 12.72 -17.16 3.25
CA ARG A 230 13.51 -15.93 3.44
C ARG A 230 14.64 -16.13 4.43
N ALA A 231 14.41 -16.85 5.52
CA ALA A 231 15.45 -17.19 6.49
C ALA A 231 16.53 -18.10 5.88
N LEU A 232 16.13 -19.17 5.18
CA LEU A 232 17.04 -20.11 4.53
C LEU A 232 17.90 -19.44 3.46
N LEU A 233 17.29 -18.67 2.55
CA LEU A 233 18.01 -17.94 1.52
C LEU A 233 18.85 -16.81 2.13
N GLY A 234 18.36 -16.14 3.18
CA GLY A 234 19.10 -15.13 3.93
C GLY A 234 20.40 -15.64 4.53
N LEU A 235 20.37 -16.85 5.10
CA LEU A 235 21.57 -17.50 5.61
C LEU A 235 22.57 -17.78 4.48
N ARG A 236 22.11 -18.27 3.33
CA ARG A 236 22.96 -18.51 2.15
C ARG A 236 23.56 -17.23 1.58
N TYR A 237 22.81 -16.12 1.54
CA TYR A 237 23.31 -14.81 1.11
C TYR A 237 24.43 -14.31 2.04
N ARG A 238 24.23 -14.41 3.37
CA ARG A 238 25.25 -14.06 4.37
C ARG A 238 26.51 -14.92 4.24
N LEU A 239 26.36 -16.23 4.04
CA LEU A 239 27.49 -17.14 3.85
C LEU A 239 28.28 -16.86 2.56
N ARG A 240 27.67 -16.23 1.55
CA ARG A 240 28.33 -15.81 0.31
C ARG A 240 28.94 -14.40 0.38
N GLY A 241 28.93 -13.76 1.54
CA GLY A 241 29.48 -12.41 1.72
C GLY A 241 28.68 -11.31 1.00
N ALA A 242 27.44 -11.58 0.60
CA ALA A 242 26.58 -10.59 -0.05
C ALA A 242 25.99 -9.63 1.01
N THR A 243 26.08 -8.32 0.75
CA THR A 243 25.66 -7.26 1.68
C THR A 243 24.19 -6.81 1.50
N GLY A 244 23.51 -7.30 0.47
CA GLY A 244 22.15 -6.92 0.11
C GLY A 244 21.09 -7.44 1.09
N LYS A 245 20.08 -6.61 1.36
CA LYS A 245 18.87 -7.01 2.07
C LYS A 245 17.98 -7.83 1.14
N ILE A 246 17.55 -9.01 1.57
CA ILE A 246 16.49 -9.76 0.89
C ILE A 246 15.18 -8.96 1.01
N GLY A 247 14.52 -8.72 -0.12
CA GLY A 247 13.22 -8.05 -0.19
C GLY A 247 12.14 -8.69 0.69
N ALA A 248 11.01 -8.01 0.83
CA ALA A 248 9.88 -8.51 1.61
C ALA A 248 9.28 -9.80 1.02
N ARG A 249 9.42 -9.99 -0.30
CA ARG A 249 8.96 -11.15 -1.06
C ARG A 249 10.09 -11.74 -1.90
N LEU A 250 9.92 -12.98 -2.33
CA LEU A 250 10.87 -13.76 -3.15
C LEU A 250 10.24 -14.16 -4.48
N GLY A 251 10.96 -13.96 -5.58
CA GLY A 251 10.71 -14.60 -6.87
C GLY A 251 11.36 -15.97 -6.91
N LEU A 252 10.64 -16.99 -7.41
CA LEU A 252 11.15 -18.36 -7.52
C LEU A 252 10.93 -18.88 -8.93
N ASN A 253 11.94 -19.57 -9.47
CA ASN A 253 11.86 -20.19 -10.78
C ASN A 253 11.11 -21.52 -10.68
N VAL A 254 10.30 -21.86 -11.67
CA VAL A 254 9.50 -23.10 -11.67
C VAL A 254 10.35 -24.38 -11.76
N THR A 255 11.60 -24.26 -12.20
CA THR A 255 12.63 -25.30 -12.23
C THR A 255 13.27 -25.55 -10.86
N LEU A 256 12.95 -24.76 -9.83
CA LEU A 256 13.50 -24.90 -8.48
C LEU A 256 13.05 -26.21 -7.83
N HIS A 257 13.92 -26.81 -7.02
CA HIS A 257 13.65 -28.06 -6.30
C HIS A 257 12.25 -28.07 -5.64
N PRO A 258 11.43 -29.13 -5.78
CA PRO A 258 10.02 -29.09 -5.42
C PRO A 258 9.68 -28.81 -3.97
N TRP A 259 10.60 -29.07 -3.04
CA TRP A 259 10.44 -28.70 -1.63
C TRP A 259 10.49 -27.17 -1.43
N LEU A 260 11.40 -26.48 -2.12
CA LEU A 260 11.57 -25.04 -2.01
C LEU A 260 10.50 -24.27 -2.78
N PHE A 261 9.97 -24.84 -3.87
CA PHE A 261 8.91 -24.22 -4.66
C PHE A 261 7.50 -24.38 -4.04
N ALA A 262 7.32 -25.34 -3.13
CA ALA A 262 6.02 -25.68 -2.55
C ALA A 262 5.27 -24.52 -1.87
N PRO A 263 5.92 -23.62 -1.09
CA PRO A 263 5.22 -22.52 -0.44
C PRO A 263 4.53 -21.57 -1.43
N LEU A 264 5.14 -21.34 -2.59
CA LEU A 264 4.57 -20.49 -3.64
C LEU A 264 3.30 -21.12 -4.23
N LEU A 265 3.29 -22.44 -4.46
CA LEU A 265 2.10 -23.18 -4.90
C LEU A 265 0.97 -23.11 -3.87
N ASP A 266 1.30 -23.31 -2.59
CA ASP A 266 0.33 -23.25 -1.48
C ASP A 266 -0.30 -21.86 -1.34
N GLU A 267 0.49 -20.79 -1.45
CA GLU A 267 -0.03 -19.41 -1.48
C GLU A 267 -0.98 -19.17 -2.67
N ALA A 268 -0.63 -19.64 -3.87
CA ALA A 268 -1.46 -19.47 -5.06
C ALA A 268 -2.79 -20.23 -4.96
N LEU A 269 -2.77 -21.45 -4.41
CA LEU A 269 -3.97 -22.25 -4.20
C LEU A 269 -4.88 -21.65 -3.13
N ARG A 270 -4.34 -21.16 -2.01
CA ARG A 270 -5.14 -20.45 -0.99
C ARG A 270 -5.82 -19.21 -1.55
N GLU A 271 -5.15 -18.48 -2.44
CA GLU A 271 -5.74 -17.33 -3.11
C GLU A 271 -6.90 -17.74 -4.02
N ALA A 272 -6.74 -18.81 -4.82
CA ALA A 272 -7.83 -19.36 -5.62
C ALA A 272 -9.01 -19.82 -4.74
N GLU A 273 -8.72 -20.41 -3.57
CA GLU A 273 -9.76 -20.81 -2.61
C GLU A 273 -10.55 -19.62 -2.07
N ALA A 274 -9.86 -18.53 -1.75
CA ALA A 274 -10.45 -17.33 -1.16
C ALA A 274 -11.20 -16.48 -2.18
N ARG A 275 -10.70 -16.37 -3.42
CA ARG A 275 -11.22 -15.45 -4.45
C ARG A 275 -12.05 -16.12 -5.53
N GLY A 276 -12.11 -17.45 -5.55
CA GLY A 276 -12.75 -18.21 -6.62
C GLY A 276 -11.89 -18.34 -7.88
N ALA A 277 -10.95 -17.41 -8.11
CA ALA A 277 -9.96 -17.53 -9.18
C ALA A 277 -8.62 -16.93 -8.74
N ALA A 278 -7.51 -17.53 -9.19
CA ALA A 278 -6.18 -16.94 -9.05
C ALA A 278 -5.30 -17.23 -10.27
N ARG A 279 -4.15 -16.57 -10.29
CA ARG A 279 -3.13 -16.70 -11.34
C ARG A 279 -1.78 -17.05 -10.74
N LEU A 280 -1.04 -17.84 -11.48
CA LEU A 280 0.30 -18.29 -11.19
C LEU A 280 1.14 -18.11 -12.45
N ALA A 281 1.71 -16.92 -12.64
CA ALA A 281 2.75 -16.69 -13.64
C ALA A 281 4.11 -16.91 -13.00
N VAL A 282 4.91 -17.78 -13.62
CA VAL A 282 6.23 -18.21 -13.13
C VAL A 282 7.19 -18.29 -14.31
N TYR A 283 8.49 -18.27 -14.02
CA TYR A 283 9.52 -18.23 -15.05
C TYR A 283 10.64 -19.23 -14.80
N PHE A 284 11.48 -19.44 -15.80
CA PHE A 284 12.74 -20.18 -15.72
C PHE A 284 13.72 -19.71 -16.79
N HIS A 285 15.00 -20.09 -16.68
CA HIS A 285 16.02 -19.87 -17.71
C HIS A 285 16.41 -21.22 -18.36
N PRO A 286 16.74 -21.26 -19.67
CA PRO A 286 17.10 -22.50 -20.36
C PRO A 286 18.28 -23.25 -19.72
N ASP A 287 19.27 -22.54 -19.19
CA ASP A 287 20.46 -23.14 -18.59
C ASP A 287 20.16 -23.96 -17.31
N GLU A 288 19.03 -23.69 -16.66
CA GLU A 288 18.50 -24.44 -15.51
C GLU A 288 18.05 -25.85 -15.88
N LEU A 289 17.90 -26.13 -17.17
CA LEU A 289 17.47 -27.41 -17.70
C LEU A 289 18.63 -28.38 -17.92
N LEU A 290 19.88 -27.90 -17.84
CA LEU A 290 21.08 -28.73 -17.99
C LEU A 290 21.26 -29.68 -16.79
N ALA A 291 21.60 -30.94 -17.06
CA ALA A 291 21.69 -31.98 -16.04
C ALA A 291 23.03 -32.00 -15.29
N ASP A 292 24.05 -31.39 -15.89
CA ASP A 292 25.48 -31.48 -15.57
C ASP A 292 26.04 -30.20 -14.94
N ALA A 293 25.27 -29.11 -14.90
CA ALA A 293 25.74 -27.78 -14.51
C ALA A 293 24.81 -27.10 -13.49
N GLY A 294 25.35 -26.17 -12.70
CA GLY A 294 24.57 -25.30 -11.81
C GLY A 294 24.78 -25.49 -10.30
N PRO A 295 24.21 -24.57 -9.50
CA PRO A 295 24.33 -24.57 -8.05
C PRO A 295 23.64 -25.78 -7.41
N ARG A 296 24.31 -26.39 -6.43
CA ARG A 296 23.78 -27.47 -5.59
C ARG A 296 23.45 -26.99 -4.18
N LEU A 297 22.53 -27.69 -3.51
CA LEU A 297 22.21 -27.53 -2.09
C LEU A 297 22.18 -28.91 -1.44
N ALA A 298 23.05 -29.15 -0.46
CA ALA A 298 23.22 -30.46 0.19
C ALA A 298 23.44 -31.62 -0.82
N GLY A 299 24.25 -31.38 -1.85
CA GLY A 299 24.57 -32.39 -2.89
C GLY A 299 23.52 -32.53 -4.00
N LEU A 300 22.31 -32.02 -3.83
CA LEU A 300 21.24 -32.06 -4.83
C LEU A 300 21.30 -30.83 -5.77
N PRO A 301 21.02 -30.99 -7.08
CA PRO A 301 20.79 -29.86 -7.98
C PRO A 301 19.70 -28.94 -7.43
N LEU A 302 19.93 -27.62 -7.46
CA LEU A 302 18.94 -26.66 -7.01
C LEU A 302 17.83 -26.46 -8.04
N TYR A 303 18.19 -26.56 -9.32
CA TYR A 303 17.29 -26.42 -10.47
C TYR A 303 17.38 -27.63 -11.40
N GLY A 304 16.35 -27.86 -12.21
CA GLY A 304 16.37 -28.92 -13.22
C GLY A 304 15.06 -29.05 -13.99
N ALA A 305 15.14 -29.51 -15.24
CA ALA A 305 13.96 -29.83 -16.05
C ALA A 305 13.00 -30.83 -15.36
N PRO A 306 13.46 -31.91 -14.69
CA PRO A 306 12.56 -32.82 -13.96
C PRO A 306 11.81 -32.14 -12.82
N TYR A 307 12.32 -31.05 -12.26
CA TYR A 307 11.67 -30.34 -11.16
C TYR A 307 10.51 -29.49 -11.65
N LEU A 308 10.59 -28.90 -12.84
CA LEU A 308 9.46 -28.22 -13.48
C LEU A 308 8.28 -29.19 -13.61
N LEU A 309 8.50 -30.36 -14.21
CA LEU A 309 7.47 -31.39 -14.37
C LEU A 309 6.88 -31.83 -13.02
N ARG A 310 7.73 -32.04 -12.02
CA ARG A 310 7.29 -32.41 -10.65
C ARG A 310 6.51 -31.29 -9.97
N ASN A 311 6.87 -30.03 -10.21
CA ASN A 311 6.18 -28.87 -9.65
C ASN A 311 4.79 -28.69 -10.28
N VAL A 312 4.66 -28.86 -11.59
CA VAL A 312 3.36 -28.87 -12.29
C VAL A 312 2.50 -30.02 -11.80
N ALA A 313 3.03 -31.26 -11.77
CA ALA A 313 2.29 -32.42 -11.25
C ALA A 313 1.91 -32.28 -9.77
N ARG A 314 2.75 -31.60 -8.96
CA ARG A 314 2.43 -31.29 -7.57
C ARG A 314 1.32 -30.24 -7.48
N LEU A 315 1.36 -29.21 -8.31
CA LEU A 315 0.29 -28.21 -8.38
C LEU A 315 -1.05 -28.87 -8.66
N GLN A 316 -1.14 -29.71 -9.70
CA GLN A 316 -2.36 -30.41 -10.07
C GLN A 316 -2.88 -31.31 -8.94
N ARG A 317 -2.02 -32.11 -8.31
CA ARG A 317 -2.41 -32.94 -7.15
C ARG A 317 -2.93 -32.12 -5.97
N LEU A 318 -2.31 -30.97 -5.68
CA LEU A 318 -2.75 -30.10 -4.59
C LEU A 318 -4.06 -29.37 -4.94
N ALA A 319 -4.22 -28.94 -6.20
CA ALA A 319 -5.43 -28.30 -6.70
C ALA A 319 -6.63 -29.26 -6.66
N GLN A 320 -6.45 -30.51 -7.11
CA GLN A 320 -7.46 -31.56 -7.06
C GLN A 320 -7.96 -31.80 -5.63
N ARG A 321 -7.04 -31.91 -4.65
CA ARG A 321 -7.39 -32.05 -3.23
C ARG A 321 -8.20 -30.88 -2.68
N ARG A 322 -8.05 -29.69 -3.26
CA ARG A 322 -8.73 -28.45 -2.89
C ARG A 322 -9.94 -28.13 -3.77
N LYS A 323 -10.30 -29.02 -4.70
CA LYS A 323 -11.38 -28.81 -5.69
C LYS A 323 -11.18 -27.51 -6.47
N ILE A 324 -9.93 -27.25 -6.89
CA ILE A 324 -9.55 -26.16 -7.77
C ILE A 324 -9.18 -26.75 -9.12
N GLU A 325 -9.79 -26.22 -10.18
CA GLU A 325 -9.45 -26.54 -11.57
C GLU A 325 -8.16 -25.81 -11.96
N VAL A 326 -7.20 -26.53 -12.51
CA VAL A 326 -5.98 -25.94 -13.09
C VAL A 326 -6.21 -25.71 -14.56
N ARG A 327 -6.04 -24.45 -14.99
CA ARG A 327 -6.04 -24.05 -16.39
C ARG A 327 -4.62 -23.73 -16.84
N PHE A 328 -4.14 -24.38 -17.90
CA PHE A 328 -2.94 -23.94 -18.58
C PHE A 328 -3.30 -22.84 -19.58
N ALA A 329 -2.52 -21.76 -19.61
CA ALA A 329 -2.77 -20.60 -20.47
C ALA A 329 -1.47 -20.06 -21.04
N ASP A 330 -1.55 -19.61 -22.30
CA ASP A 330 -0.52 -18.79 -22.91
C ASP A 330 -0.75 -17.30 -22.59
N ALA A 331 0.27 -16.46 -22.83
CA ALA A 331 0.15 -15.01 -22.71
C ALA A 331 -0.92 -14.41 -23.63
N ALA A 332 -1.10 -14.96 -24.85
CA ALA A 332 -2.15 -14.52 -25.75
C ALA A 332 -3.55 -14.82 -25.20
N ASP A 333 -3.74 -15.99 -24.57
CA ASP A 333 -5.01 -16.36 -23.94
C ASP A 333 -5.34 -15.42 -22.78
N GLU A 334 -4.37 -15.12 -21.92
CA GLU A 334 -4.56 -14.21 -20.79
C GLU A 334 -4.81 -12.77 -21.24
N LEU A 335 -4.11 -12.31 -22.29
CA LEU A 335 -4.34 -10.99 -22.88
C LEU A 335 -5.78 -10.88 -23.41
N ALA A 336 -6.23 -11.87 -24.19
CA ALA A 336 -7.58 -11.90 -24.74
C ALA A 336 -8.65 -12.02 -23.64
N ASP A 337 -8.44 -12.87 -22.63
CA ASP A 337 -9.35 -13.01 -21.50
C ASP A 337 -9.45 -11.71 -20.68
N TRP A 338 -8.34 -10.99 -20.54
CA TRP A 338 -8.32 -9.73 -19.84
C TRP A 338 -8.98 -8.61 -20.64
N GLN A 339 -8.69 -8.49 -21.94
CA GLN A 339 -9.37 -7.57 -22.85
C GLN A 339 -10.88 -7.85 -22.89
N LYS A 340 -11.28 -9.13 -22.96
CA LYS A 340 -12.70 -9.53 -22.90
C LYS A 340 -13.33 -9.15 -21.56
N LYS A 341 -12.63 -9.31 -20.44
CA LYS A 341 -13.12 -8.87 -19.12
C LYS A 341 -13.28 -7.35 -19.06
N LEU A 342 -12.38 -6.59 -19.68
CA LEU A 342 -12.53 -5.13 -19.80
C LEU A 342 -13.69 -4.75 -20.71
N SER A 343 -13.88 -5.40 -21.85
CA SER A 343 -14.99 -5.09 -22.77
C SER A 343 -16.35 -5.58 -22.25
N ALA A 344 -16.38 -6.69 -21.50
CA ALA A 344 -17.57 -7.24 -20.86
C ALA A 344 -17.93 -6.50 -19.57
N ALA A 345 -16.95 -5.90 -18.90
CA ALA A 345 -17.20 -4.76 -18.04
C ALA A 345 -17.55 -3.58 -18.96
N GLY A 346 -18.77 -3.60 -19.52
CA GLY A 346 -19.29 -2.47 -20.28
C GLY A 346 -19.17 -1.17 -19.50
N GLU A 347 -19.40 -0.03 -20.16
CA GLU A 347 -19.47 1.23 -19.42
C GLU A 347 -20.33 1.03 -18.18
N PRO A 348 -19.81 1.40 -17.00
CA PRO A 348 -20.56 1.18 -15.78
C PRO A 348 -21.96 1.76 -15.97
N ASP A 349 -22.97 0.99 -15.59
CA ASP A 349 -24.39 1.39 -15.52
C ASP A 349 -24.64 2.55 -14.52
N TRP A 350 -23.57 3.25 -14.14
CA TRP A 350 -23.50 4.30 -13.17
C TRP A 350 -22.39 5.28 -13.52
N GLN A 351 -22.58 6.55 -13.14
CA GLN A 351 -21.64 7.63 -13.37
C GLN A 351 -21.17 8.23 -12.04
N ALA A 352 -19.93 8.72 -12.01
CA ALA A 352 -19.44 9.48 -10.87
C ALA A 352 -19.88 10.94 -11.03
N ALA A 353 -20.55 11.49 -10.02
CA ALA A 353 -20.97 12.88 -10.02
C ALA A 353 -20.85 13.49 -8.60
N PRO A 354 -20.48 14.78 -8.49
CA PRO A 354 -20.59 15.51 -7.24
C PRO A 354 -22.00 15.47 -6.65
N ILE A 355 -22.10 15.41 -5.32
CA ILE A 355 -23.35 15.67 -4.59
C ILE A 355 -23.50 17.17 -4.39
N ALA A 356 -24.66 17.72 -4.77
CA ALA A 356 -25.02 19.10 -4.46
C ALA A 356 -25.47 19.22 -2.99
N ALA A 357 -25.37 20.41 -2.39
CA ALA A 357 -25.81 20.63 -1.00
C ALA A 357 -27.27 20.22 -0.77
N ALA A 358 -28.18 20.52 -1.71
CA ALA A 358 -29.59 20.11 -1.64
C ALA A 358 -29.82 18.59 -1.65
N GLU A 359 -28.80 17.79 -1.98
CA GLU A 359 -28.86 16.32 -2.00
C GLU A 359 -28.11 15.68 -0.81
N MET A 360 -27.69 16.48 0.19
CA MET A 360 -26.90 15.99 1.33
C MET A 360 -27.59 14.86 2.08
N GLU A 361 -28.91 14.97 2.30
CA GLU A 361 -29.69 13.95 2.98
C GLU A 361 -29.64 12.60 2.26
N ARG A 362 -29.61 12.58 0.91
CA ARG A 362 -29.48 11.33 0.14
C ARG A 362 -28.14 10.64 0.42
N SER A 363 -27.08 11.43 0.56
CA SER A 363 -25.75 10.95 0.94
C SER A 363 -25.73 10.45 2.38
N ALA A 364 -26.43 11.12 3.29
CA ALA A 364 -26.60 10.68 4.67
C ALA A 364 -27.39 9.36 4.77
N ASP A 365 -28.47 9.21 3.99
CA ASP A 365 -29.28 7.98 3.93
C ASP A 365 -28.48 6.79 3.40
N LEU A 366 -27.64 7.00 2.38
CA LEU A 366 -26.70 5.98 1.91
C LEU A 366 -25.76 5.54 3.05
N ALA A 367 -25.21 6.48 3.82
CA ALA A 367 -24.34 6.17 4.95
C ALA A 367 -25.09 5.41 6.05
N VAL A 368 -26.34 5.79 6.38
CA VAL A 368 -27.20 5.04 7.32
C VAL A 368 -27.42 3.60 6.85
N GLN A 369 -27.73 3.41 5.57
CA GLN A 369 -27.93 2.07 4.98
C GLN A 369 -26.69 1.18 5.07
N VAL A 370 -25.49 1.76 5.00
CA VAL A 370 -24.23 1.00 5.00
C VAL A 370 -23.68 0.77 6.42
N PHE A 371 -23.80 1.77 7.30
CA PHE A 371 -23.20 1.71 8.64
C PHE A 371 -24.15 1.16 9.70
N HIS A 372 -25.46 1.14 9.44
CA HIS A 372 -26.49 0.67 10.37
C HIS A 372 -26.34 1.27 11.79
N PRO A 373 -26.34 2.60 11.94
CA PRO A 373 -26.21 3.24 13.24
C PRO A 373 -27.40 2.88 14.14
N ALA A 374 -27.20 2.92 15.46
CA ALA A 374 -28.25 2.63 16.43
C ALA A 374 -29.42 3.64 16.34
N ASP A 375 -29.11 4.91 16.08
CA ASP A 375 -30.08 5.95 15.78
C ASP A 375 -29.79 6.54 14.39
N ALA A 376 -30.69 6.30 13.45
CA ALA A 376 -30.58 6.76 12.07
C ALA A 376 -30.80 8.27 11.91
N GLU A 377 -31.68 8.87 12.71
CA GLU A 377 -32.02 10.28 12.61
C GLU A 377 -30.91 11.15 13.20
N GLU A 378 -30.39 10.77 14.37
CA GLU A 378 -29.22 11.40 14.95
C GLU A 378 -28.00 11.30 14.02
N TYR A 379 -27.78 10.12 13.42
CA TYR A 379 -26.70 9.93 12.46
C TYR A 379 -26.85 10.83 11.24
N ARG A 380 -28.06 10.96 10.66
CA ARG A 380 -28.35 11.87 9.54
C ARG A 380 -28.03 13.31 9.90
N ARG A 381 -28.57 13.81 11.01
CA ARG A 381 -28.31 15.19 11.48
C ARG A 381 -26.81 15.46 11.61
N ARG A 382 -26.08 14.53 12.23
CA ARG A 382 -24.62 14.63 12.37
C ARG A 382 -23.90 14.60 11.03
N PHE A 383 -24.32 13.74 10.09
CA PHE A 383 -23.72 13.67 8.77
C PHE A 383 -23.88 15.00 8.02
N CYS A 384 -25.10 15.55 7.98
CA CYS A 384 -25.38 16.83 7.32
C CYS A 384 -24.58 17.97 7.95
N TRP A 385 -24.62 18.13 9.28
CA TRP A 385 -23.79 19.11 10.00
C TRP A 385 -22.30 19.00 9.64
N LYS A 386 -21.77 17.78 9.58
CA LYS A 386 -20.34 17.55 9.30
C LYS A 386 -19.96 18.06 7.90
N HIS A 387 -20.78 17.79 6.89
CA HIS A 387 -20.46 18.10 5.49
C HIS A 387 -20.96 19.48 5.02
N GLU A 388 -21.92 20.08 5.73
CA GLU A 388 -22.49 21.40 5.39
C GLU A 388 -21.97 22.53 6.26
N GLU A 389 -21.79 22.29 7.56
CA GLU A 389 -21.41 23.33 8.52
C GLU A 389 -19.96 23.23 8.98
N LEU A 390 -19.49 22.01 9.31
CA LEU A 390 -18.11 21.80 9.74
C LEU A 390 -17.12 21.90 8.57
N SER A 391 -17.53 21.48 7.37
CA SER A 391 -16.75 21.67 6.14
C SER A 391 -16.73 23.17 5.77
N GLN A 392 -15.60 23.82 6.02
CA GLN A 392 -15.46 25.28 5.87
C GLN A 392 -15.50 25.76 4.41
N VAL A 393 -15.24 24.86 3.45
CA VAL A 393 -15.17 25.19 2.02
C VAL A 393 -16.24 24.42 1.23
N GLY A 394 -17.43 24.26 1.82
CA GLY A 394 -18.57 23.58 1.22
C GLY A 394 -18.46 22.06 1.18
N PRO A 395 -19.45 21.35 0.61
CA PRO A 395 -19.46 19.89 0.58
C PRO A 395 -18.60 19.32 -0.56
N TRP A 396 -17.70 18.40 -0.21
CA TRP A 396 -16.83 17.70 -1.17
C TRP A 396 -17.11 16.20 -1.16
N ILE A 397 -18.22 15.83 -1.79
CA ILE A 397 -18.65 14.43 -1.89
C ILE A 397 -18.76 14.04 -3.36
N MET A 398 -18.06 12.97 -3.74
CA MET A 398 -18.20 12.30 -5.03
C MET A 398 -19.06 11.06 -4.87
N ALA A 399 -20.13 10.92 -5.65
CA ALA A 399 -21.02 9.78 -5.57
C ALA A 399 -21.12 9.01 -6.87
N GLY A 400 -21.29 7.69 -6.77
CA GLY A 400 -21.63 6.83 -7.90
C GLY A 400 -23.14 6.75 -8.02
N ARG A 401 -23.68 7.15 -9.17
CA ARG A 401 -25.13 7.25 -9.41
C ARG A 401 -25.54 6.33 -10.54
N GLN A 402 -26.54 5.50 -10.30
CA GLN A 402 -27.26 4.77 -11.33
C GLN A 402 -28.67 5.37 -11.37
N GLU A 403 -28.97 6.14 -12.42
CA GLU A 403 -30.17 6.97 -12.49
C GLU A 403 -30.28 7.86 -11.23
N ASP A 404 -31.38 7.76 -10.48
CA ASP A 404 -31.59 8.52 -9.23
C ASP A 404 -31.02 7.84 -7.97
N ARG A 405 -30.46 6.63 -8.09
CA ARG A 405 -29.99 5.85 -6.94
C ARG A 405 -28.50 6.07 -6.69
N LEU A 406 -28.13 6.43 -5.45
CA LEU A 406 -26.74 6.44 -5.01
C LEU A 406 -26.27 5.02 -4.68
N LEU A 407 -25.16 4.62 -5.28
CA LEU A 407 -24.54 3.30 -5.11
C LEU A 407 -23.39 3.29 -4.10
N GLY A 408 -22.80 4.46 -3.88
CA GLY A 408 -21.63 4.68 -3.06
C GLY A 408 -21.22 6.15 -3.11
N HIS A 409 -20.47 6.59 -2.11
CA HIS A 409 -19.92 7.94 -2.07
C HIS A 409 -18.54 7.99 -1.43
N TYR A 410 -17.81 9.04 -1.74
CA TYR A 410 -16.50 9.37 -1.18
C TYR A 410 -16.53 10.81 -0.66
N PRO A 411 -16.89 11.01 0.61
CA PRO A 411 -16.89 12.33 1.24
C PRO A 411 -15.49 12.81 1.64
N SER A 412 -15.32 14.13 1.66
CA SER A 412 -14.15 14.83 2.18
C SER A 412 -14.60 16.10 2.89
N LEU A 413 -14.16 16.29 4.13
CA LEU A 413 -14.34 17.54 4.86
C LEU A 413 -13.26 18.52 4.38
N ALA A 414 -13.68 19.60 3.75
CA ALA A 414 -12.76 20.64 3.34
C ALA A 414 -12.54 21.62 4.49
N GLY A 415 -11.28 21.85 4.84
CA GLY A 415 -10.91 22.72 5.94
C GLY A 415 -9.64 23.51 5.67
N ARG A 416 -9.49 24.63 6.38
CA ARG A 416 -8.28 25.43 6.37
C ARG A 416 -7.21 24.75 7.21
N ALA A 417 -6.00 24.69 6.68
CA ALA A 417 -4.83 24.13 7.34
C ALA A 417 -3.67 25.13 7.29
N TRP A 418 -2.88 25.14 8.35
CA TRP A 418 -1.57 25.77 8.37
C TRP A 418 -0.56 24.82 7.72
N TRP A 419 0.28 25.35 6.84
CA TRP A 419 1.32 24.62 6.13
C TRP A 419 2.57 25.51 6.08
N PHE A 420 3.58 25.22 6.90
CA PHE A 420 4.91 25.86 6.87
C PHE A 420 4.91 27.39 6.73
N GLY A 421 4.01 28.09 7.45
CA GLY A 421 3.94 29.55 7.43
C GLY A 421 2.85 30.15 6.54
N GLU A 422 2.13 29.33 5.78
CA GLU A 422 1.00 29.75 4.95
C GLU A 422 -0.29 29.01 5.32
N GLU A 423 -1.43 29.60 5.00
CA GLU A 423 -2.74 28.97 5.14
C GLU A 423 -3.15 28.36 3.79
N VAL A 424 -3.51 27.08 3.80
CA VAL A 424 -3.86 26.29 2.61
C VAL A 424 -5.18 25.56 2.83
N THR A 425 -5.78 25.06 1.75
CA THR A 425 -6.96 24.19 1.83
C THR A 425 -6.55 22.72 1.88
N SER A 426 -7.11 21.97 2.82
CA SER A 426 -6.90 20.53 2.98
C SER A 426 -8.23 19.76 2.97
N ALA A 427 -8.16 18.46 2.71
CA ALA A 427 -9.32 17.57 2.69
C ALA A 427 -9.16 16.42 3.69
N HIS A 428 -10.01 16.35 4.71
CA HIS A 428 -10.09 15.19 5.60
C HIS A 428 -11.08 14.17 5.03
N SER A 429 -10.59 13.04 4.54
CA SER A 429 -11.46 11.98 4.01
C SER A 429 -12.07 11.13 5.12
N CYS A 430 -13.41 11.11 5.19
CA CYS A 430 -14.19 10.37 6.18
C CYS A 430 -15.51 9.84 5.58
N ASP A 431 -16.30 9.11 6.39
CA ASP A 431 -17.66 8.64 6.07
C ASP A 431 -17.85 7.92 4.73
N THR A 432 -16.80 7.28 4.23
CA THR A 432 -16.83 6.61 2.93
C THR A 432 -17.71 5.36 2.97
N ALA A 433 -18.73 5.30 2.12
CA ALA A 433 -19.71 4.21 2.09
C ALA A 433 -19.98 3.69 0.67
N VAL A 434 -20.20 2.37 0.55
CA VAL A 434 -20.62 1.70 -0.67
C VAL A 434 -21.65 0.64 -0.32
N LEU A 435 -22.76 0.60 -1.08
CA LEU A 435 -23.81 -0.40 -0.91
C LEU A 435 -23.24 -1.82 -0.95
N PRO A 436 -23.68 -2.74 -0.06
CA PRO A 436 -23.14 -4.10 0.01
C PRO A 436 -23.07 -4.84 -1.33
N GLU A 437 -24.10 -4.73 -2.17
CA GLU A 437 -24.18 -5.37 -3.49
C GLU A 437 -23.26 -4.76 -4.57
N ARG A 438 -22.65 -3.59 -4.29
CA ARG A 438 -21.67 -2.92 -5.16
C ARG A 438 -20.24 -3.00 -4.61
N GLN A 439 -20.02 -3.59 -3.44
CA GLN A 439 -18.68 -3.79 -2.88
C GLN A 439 -17.87 -4.81 -3.70
N GLY A 440 -16.54 -4.70 -3.67
CA GLY A 440 -15.64 -5.59 -4.42
C GLY A 440 -15.60 -5.37 -5.95
N LYS A 441 -16.41 -4.45 -6.49
CA LYS A 441 -16.52 -4.15 -7.93
C LYS A 441 -15.75 -2.89 -8.38
N GLY A 442 -14.80 -2.42 -7.58
CA GLY A 442 -13.95 -1.26 -7.92
C GLY A 442 -14.59 0.13 -7.81
N LEU A 443 -15.90 0.23 -7.52
CA LEU A 443 -16.65 1.50 -7.39
C LEU A 443 -15.94 2.51 -6.49
N LEU A 444 -15.58 2.11 -5.26
CA LEU A 444 -14.95 3.01 -4.30
C LEU A 444 -13.63 3.59 -4.80
N GLY A 445 -12.79 2.77 -5.44
CA GLY A 445 -11.51 3.22 -5.97
C GLY A 445 -11.68 4.23 -7.11
N LYS A 446 -12.71 4.05 -7.94
CA LYS A 446 -13.05 5.03 -8.99
C LYS A 446 -13.54 6.35 -8.37
N LEU A 447 -14.50 6.32 -7.43
CA LEU A 447 -14.99 7.53 -6.76
C LEU A 447 -13.87 8.30 -6.04
N ALA A 448 -12.95 7.58 -5.39
CA ALA A 448 -11.80 8.18 -4.73
C ALA A 448 -10.92 8.98 -5.70
N ARG A 449 -10.57 8.39 -6.86
CA ARG A 449 -9.74 9.05 -7.86
C ARG A 449 -10.43 10.27 -8.46
N GLU A 450 -11.72 10.16 -8.80
CA GLU A 450 -12.52 11.29 -9.29
C GLU A 450 -12.57 12.43 -8.25
N GLN A 451 -12.73 12.10 -6.96
CA GLN A 451 -12.68 13.07 -5.88
C GLN A 451 -11.30 13.74 -5.78
N TYR A 452 -10.21 12.98 -5.91
CA TYR A 452 -8.85 13.56 -5.84
C TYR A 452 -8.55 14.50 -7.00
N GLU A 453 -8.95 14.14 -8.22
CA GLU A 453 -8.82 15.02 -9.39
C GLU A 453 -9.63 16.30 -9.19
N ARG A 454 -10.86 16.20 -8.68
CA ARG A 454 -11.71 17.36 -8.36
C ARG A 454 -11.07 18.27 -7.30
N LEU A 455 -10.51 17.70 -6.24
CA LEU A 455 -9.80 18.45 -5.19
C LEU A 455 -8.53 19.12 -5.73
N ARG A 456 -7.76 18.39 -6.55
CA ARG A 456 -6.54 18.90 -7.20
C ARG A 456 -6.87 20.07 -8.13
N ALA A 457 -7.90 19.94 -8.95
CA ALA A 457 -8.37 21.01 -9.84
C ALA A 457 -8.84 22.25 -9.08
N ALA A 458 -9.38 22.07 -7.87
CA ALA A 458 -9.79 23.15 -6.98
C ALA A 458 -8.66 23.73 -6.11
N GLY A 459 -7.41 23.30 -6.31
CA GLY A 459 -6.25 23.85 -5.61
C GLY A 459 -6.04 23.34 -4.18
N PHE A 460 -6.71 22.25 -3.77
CA PHE A 460 -6.43 21.64 -2.46
C PHE A 460 -4.99 21.13 -2.42
N ARG A 461 -4.33 21.34 -1.29
CA ARG A 461 -2.90 21.05 -1.13
C ARG A 461 -2.62 19.57 -0.84
N PHE A 462 -3.34 19.03 0.12
CA PHE A 462 -3.22 17.63 0.55
C PHE A 462 -4.55 17.11 1.10
N ALA A 463 -4.69 15.79 1.09
CA ALA A 463 -5.74 15.07 1.80
C ALA A 463 -5.15 14.23 2.94
N TRP A 464 -5.93 14.01 3.99
CA TRP A 464 -5.54 13.23 5.16
C TRP A 464 -6.74 12.47 5.73
N ALA A 465 -6.48 11.42 6.52
CA ALA A 465 -7.54 10.55 7.04
C ALA A 465 -7.05 9.66 8.19
N PHE A 466 -8.02 9.18 8.98
CA PHE A 466 -7.86 8.11 9.95
C PHE A 466 -8.60 6.84 9.49
N PRO A 467 -8.03 6.04 8.58
CA PRO A 467 -8.72 4.87 8.05
C PRO A 467 -8.90 3.77 9.09
N ASN A 468 -10.06 3.12 9.05
CA ASN A 468 -10.26 1.82 9.71
C ASN A 468 -9.53 0.69 8.95
N HIS A 469 -9.48 -0.50 9.57
CA HIS A 469 -8.77 -1.65 9.00
C HIS A 469 -9.34 -2.15 7.65
N ARG A 470 -10.60 -1.81 7.33
CA ARG A 470 -11.25 -2.23 6.09
C ARG A 470 -10.78 -1.42 4.90
N ILE A 471 -10.68 -0.10 5.05
CA ILE A 471 -10.29 0.82 3.97
C ILE A 471 -8.77 1.04 3.88
N PHE A 472 -8.03 0.81 4.97
CA PHE A 472 -6.58 1.01 5.01
C PHE A 472 -5.83 0.28 3.88
N PRO A 473 -6.03 -1.03 3.62
CA PRO A 473 -5.34 -1.73 2.53
C PRO A 473 -5.61 -1.14 1.14
N LEU A 474 -6.85 -0.67 0.90
CA LEU A 474 -7.21 -0.01 -0.37
C LEU A 474 -6.46 1.33 -0.52
N ARG A 475 -6.40 2.12 0.56
CA ARG A 475 -5.74 3.43 0.58
C ARG A 475 -4.24 3.32 0.28
N VAL A 476 -3.53 2.49 1.04
CA VAL A 476 -2.07 2.36 0.91
C VAL A 476 -1.64 1.52 -0.30
N GLY A 477 -2.50 0.62 -0.77
CA GLY A 477 -2.24 -0.19 -1.95
C GLY A 477 -2.60 0.52 -3.25
N SER A 478 -3.89 0.61 -3.56
CA SER A 478 -4.36 1.01 -4.90
C SER A 478 -4.61 2.52 -5.07
N LEU A 479 -4.63 3.29 -3.98
CA LEU A 479 -4.90 4.74 -4.00
C LEU A 479 -3.66 5.58 -3.63
N ALA A 480 -2.50 4.94 -3.45
CA ALA A 480 -1.21 5.59 -3.19
C ALA A 480 -1.14 6.52 -1.97
N TRP A 481 -2.00 6.32 -0.96
CA TRP A 481 -1.85 6.98 0.34
C TRP A 481 -0.63 6.42 1.09
N ARG A 482 0.01 7.22 1.92
CA ARG A 482 1.07 6.74 2.82
C ARG A 482 0.64 6.91 4.28
N GLU A 483 1.06 5.97 5.11
CA GLU A 483 1.01 6.10 6.56
C GLU A 483 2.00 7.18 7.00
N VAL A 484 1.53 8.14 7.80
CA VAL A 484 2.35 9.21 8.39
C VAL A 484 2.82 8.78 9.78
N ALA A 485 1.89 8.31 10.61
CA ALA A 485 2.18 7.88 11.97
C ALA A 485 1.18 6.81 12.44
N PRO A 486 1.59 5.94 13.38
CA PRO A 486 0.64 5.13 14.11
C PRO A 486 -0.22 5.99 15.03
N PHE A 487 -1.40 5.48 15.38
CA PHE A 487 -2.36 6.23 16.18
C PHE A 487 -1.83 6.60 17.59
N PRO A 488 -1.75 7.91 17.95
CA PRO A 488 -1.03 8.35 19.13
C PRO A 488 -1.95 8.54 20.35
N PHE A 489 -2.64 7.47 20.75
CA PHE A 489 -3.64 7.51 21.83
C PHE A 489 -3.00 7.40 23.22
N LEU A 490 -3.40 8.30 24.11
CA LEU A 490 -2.97 8.40 25.51
C LEU A 490 -4.14 8.11 26.45
N ILE A 491 -3.87 7.42 27.56
CA ILE A 491 -4.88 7.06 28.55
C ILE A 491 -4.39 7.29 29.97
N ARG A 492 -5.29 7.71 30.87
CA ARG A 492 -5.06 7.79 32.31
C ARG A 492 -6.25 7.16 33.06
N PRO A 493 -6.08 6.01 33.73
CA PRO A 493 -7.07 5.49 34.66
C PRO A 493 -7.27 6.48 35.82
N LEU A 494 -8.49 6.94 36.03
CA LEU A 494 -8.88 7.76 37.19
C LEU A 494 -9.40 6.86 38.32
N ARG A 495 -10.07 5.76 37.96
CA ARG A 495 -10.51 4.69 38.86
C ARG A 495 -10.02 3.35 38.31
N LEU A 496 -8.82 2.93 38.71
CA LEU A 496 -8.20 1.72 38.15
C LEU A 496 -9.02 0.45 38.44
N SER A 497 -9.71 0.37 39.58
CA SER A 497 -10.58 -0.76 39.91
C SER A 497 -11.69 -0.96 38.88
N ALA A 498 -12.31 0.12 38.39
CA ALA A 498 -13.33 0.05 37.34
C ALA A 498 -12.77 -0.53 36.04
N VAL A 499 -11.58 -0.09 35.64
CA VAL A 499 -10.89 -0.61 34.45
C VAL A 499 -10.53 -2.09 34.60
N LEU A 500 -9.97 -2.49 35.75
CA LEU A 500 -9.55 -3.87 36.00
C LEU A 500 -10.73 -4.84 36.14
N ARG A 501 -11.84 -4.42 36.75
CA ARG A 501 -13.07 -5.23 36.83
C ARG A 501 -13.59 -5.64 35.44
N ARG A 502 -13.37 -4.81 34.41
CA ARG A 502 -13.76 -5.14 33.04
C ARG A 502 -12.80 -6.15 32.38
N LEU A 503 -11.53 -6.15 32.77
CA LEU A 503 -10.51 -7.09 32.29
C LEU A 503 -10.54 -8.44 33.03
N TRP A 504 -10.97 -8.45 34.30
CA TRP A 504 -11.08 -9.62 35.16
C TRP A 504 -12.53 -9.84 35.63
N PRO A 505 -13.39 -10.45 34.81
CA PRO A 505 -14.79 -10.66 35.18
C PRO A 505 -14.93 -11.70 36.31
N GLY A 506 -15.93 -11.49 37.17
CA GLY A 506 -16.29 -12.40 38.27
C GLY A 506 -15.90 -11.90 39.67
N PRO A 507 -16.40 -12.55 40.75
CA PRO A 507 -16.28 -12.04 42.12
C PRO A 507 -14.83 -12.01 42.63
N LEU A 508 -14.01 -13.01 42.28
CA LEU A 508 -12.59 -13.03 42.64
C LEU A 508 -11.80 -11.94 41.90
N GLY A 509 -12.11 -11.72 40.62
CA GLY A 509 -11.52 -10.65 39.81
C GLY A 509 -11.88 -9.25 40.33
N ALA A 510 -13.12 -9.06 40.78
CA ALA A 510 -13.57 -7.82 41.39
C ALA A 510 -12.83 -7.52 42.71
N PHE A 511 -12.68 -8.51 43.58
CA PHE A 511 -11.93 -8.36 44.84
C PHE A 511 -10.46 -7.97 44.59
N LEU A 512 -9.79 -8.63 43.64
CA LEU A 512 -8.41 -8.29 43.25
C LEU A 512 -8.32 -6.90 42.62
N ALA A 513 -9.28 -6.54 41.76
CA ALA A 513 -9.33 -5.22 41.13
C ALA A 513 -9.49 -4.09 42.16
N ASP A 514 -10.25 -4.30 43.22
CA ASP A 514 -10.43 -3.32 44.29
C ASP A 514 -9.17 -3.15 45.13
N GLY A 515 -8.50 -4.26 45.48
CA GLY A 515 -7.22 -4.22 46.19
C GLY A 515 -6.12 -3.50 45.39
N VAL A 516 -5.99 -3.82 44.10
CA VAL A 516 -5.04 -3.15 43.20
C VAL A 516 -5.45 -1.68 42.96
N GLY A 517 -6.74 -1.41 42.82
CA GLY A 517 -7.27 -0.05 42.64
C GLY A 517 -6.99 0.87 43.82
N ALA A 518 -7.13 0.38 45.05
CA ALA A 518 -6.81 1.11 46.27
C ALA A 518 -5.30 1.41 46.38
N GLY A 519 -4.43 0.45 46.02
CA GLY A 519 -2.99 0.69 45.94
C GLY A 519 -2.63 1.73 44.86
N TRP A 520 -3.33 1.71 43.73
CA TRP A 520 -3.10 2.67 42.63
C TRP A 520 -3.50 4.10 42.97
N SER A 521 -4.63 4.32 43.64
CA SER A 521 -5.06 5.67 44.03
C SER A 521 -4.07 6.33 45.00
N LEU A 522 -3.39 5.53 45.84
CA LEU A 522 -2.32 5.99 46.72
C LEU A 522 -1.01 6.27 45.96
N LEU A 523 -0.62 5.41 45.01
CA LEU A 523 0.65 5.49 44.28
C LEU A 523 0.61 6.44 43.07
N SER A 524 -0.57 6.79 42.57
CA SER A 524 -0.75 7.65 41.39
C SER A 524 -1.77 8.77 41.65
N PRO A 525 -1.50 9.67 42.62
CA PRO A 525 -2.40 10.78 42.90
C PRO A 525 -2.58 11.66 41.66
N LEU A 526 -3.71 12.37 41.60
CA LEU A 526 -3.88 13.43 40.61
C LEU A 526 -2.80 14.50 40.84
N PRO A 527 -2.18 15.05 39.78
CA PRO A 527 -1.20 16.11 39.93
C PRO A 527 -1.80 17.30 40.68
N ARG A 528 -1.00 18.01 41.48
CA ARG A 528 -1.50 19.17 42.24
C ARG A 528 -1.94 20.30 41.30
N SER A 529 -3.01 21.01 41.66
CA SER A 529 -3.33 22.30 41.06
C SER A 529 -2.21 23.30 41.34
N SER A 530 -2.04 24.25 40.43
CA SER A 530 -1.33 25.49 40.72
C SER A 530 -2.37 26.56 41.08
N PRO A 531 -2.17 27.36 42.13
CA PRO A 531 -3.04 28.50 42.41
C PRO A 531 -2.93 29.59 41.33
N GLU A 532 -1.89 29.56 40.49
CA GLU A 532 -1.73 30.51 39.39
C GLU A 532 -2.53 30.15 38.14
N VAL A 533 -3.04 28.91 38.04
CA VAL A 533 -3.71 28.39 36.83
C VAL A 533 -5.13 27.98 37.16
N GLU A 534 -6.08 28.56 36.43
CA GLU A 534 -7.51 28.33 36.59
C GLU A 534 -8.12 27.84 35.26
N ILE A 535 -9.11 26.95 35.36
CA ILE A 535 -9.97 26.60 34.23
C ILE A 535 -11.32 27.28 34.44
N VAL A 536 -11.81 28.01 33.44
CA VAL A 536 -13.09 28.73 33.50
C VAL A 536 -14.01 28.21 32.41
N PRO A 537 -15.16 27.58 32.75
CA PRO A 537 -16.09 27.09 31.74
C PRO A 537 -16.73 28.24 30.98
N VAL A 538 -16.92 28.05 29.67
CA VAL A 538 -17.55 29.02 28.77
C VAL A 538 -18.47 28.32 27.78
N GLY A 539 -19.47 29.04 27.25
CA GLY A 539 -20.38 28.50 26.23
C GLY A 539 -19.79 28.50 24.82
N GLU A 540 -18.94 29.49 24.53
CA GLU A 540 -18.23 29.64 23.25
C GLU A 540 -16.94 30.45 23.47
N PHE A 541 -16.02 30.37 22.51
CA PHE A 541 -14.80 31.19 22.52
C PHE A 541 -15.00 32.45 21.67
N GLY A 542 -14.52 33.58 22.17
CA GLY A 542 -14.50 34.88 21.51
C GLY A 542 -13.22 35.14 20.71
N ALA A 543 -12.85 36.42 20.58
CA ALA A 543 -11.69 36.87 19.80
C ALA A 543 -10.35 36.37 20.37
N GLU A 544 -10.32 35.97 21.65
CA GLU A 544 -9.18 35.33 22.28
C GLU A 544 -8.73 34.04 21.58
N ALA A 545 -9.64 33.30 20.95
CA ALA A 545 -9.26 32.12 20.17
C ALA A 545 -8.44 32.46 18.93
N ASP A 546 -8.78 33.56 18.25
CA ASP A 546 -8.05 34.05 17.07
C ASP A 546 -6.62 34.48 17.48
N GLU A 547 -6.47 35.11 18.64
CA GLU A 547 -5.16 35.53 19.18
C GLU A 547 -4.32 34.34 19.65
N ILE A 548 -4.92 33.37 20.35
CA ILE A 548 -4.24 32.15 20.78
C ILE A 548 -3.74 31.37 19.56
N TRP A 549 -4.55 31.24 18.51
CA TRP A 549 -4.13 30.65 17.24
C TRP A 549 -2.96 31.40 16.61
N ARG A 550 -3.03 32.75 16.55
CA ARG A 550 -1.97 33.59 15.97
C ARG A 550 -0.62 33.37 16.66
N LEU A 551 -0.62 33.22 17.98
CA LEU A 551 0.58 32.91 18.77
C LEU A 551 1.04 31.47 18.52
N ALA A 552 0.14 30.50 18.66
CA ALA A 552 0.47 29.08 18.57
C ALA A 552 1.01 28.65 17.19
N ARG A 553 0.44 29.18 16.09
CA ARG A 553 0.83 28.77 14.73
C ARG A 553 2.30 29.01 14.39
N THR A 554 2.98 29.90 15.11
CA THR A 554 4.41 30.22 14.90
C THR A 554 5.35 29.03 15.14
N ARG A 555 4.92 28.04 15.95
CA ARG A 555 5.67 26.81 16.22
C ARG A 555 5.15 25.58 15.45
N LEU A 556 4.10 25.72 14.65
CA LEU A 556 3.44 24.62 13.96
C LEU A 556 3.86 24.57 12.49
N SER A 557 4.09 23.36 11.97
CA SER A 557 4.32 23.17 10.53
C SER A 557 3.02 22.82 9.82
N ILE A 558 2.34 21.74 10.24
CA ILE A 558 1.08 21.28 9.65
C ILE A 558 0.02 21.14 10.75
N ALA A 559 -1.07 21.88 10.64
CA ALA A 559 -2.17 21.84 11.62
C ALA A 559 -3.49 22.28 11.00
N THR A 560 -4.62 21.75 11.46
CA THR A 560 -5.92 22.39 11.24
C THR A 560 -5.91 23.80 11.85
N VAL A 561 -6.46 24.79 11.15
CA VAL A 561 -6.62 26.15 11.69
C VAL A 561 -7.59 26.12 12.88
N ARG A 562 -7.11 26.53 14.06
CA ARG A 562 -7.85 26.50 15.35
C ARG A 562 -8.26 27.90 15.81
N ASP A 563 -8.96 28.62 14.96
CA ASP A 563 -9.51 29.93 15.28
C ASP A 563 -10.93 29.83 15.86
N ARG A 564 -11.54 30.96 16.19
CA ARG A 564 -12.89 31.01 16.76
C ARG A 564 -13.93 30.29 15.90
N ASP A 565 -13.87 30.47 14.57
CA ASP A 565 -14.83 29.86 13.65
C ASP A 565 -14.72 28.34 13.65
N TRP A 566 -13.48 27.81 13.70
CA TRP A 566 -13.26 26.37 13.82
C TRP A 566 -13.85 25.80 15.12
N PHE A 567 -13.57 26.41 16.28
CA PHE A 567 -14.11 25.93 17.56
C PHE A 567 -15.64 25.97 17.60
N ARG A 568 -16.24 27.06 17.10
CA ARG A 568 -17.70 27.20 17.01
C ARG A 568 -18.30 26.08 16.17
N ARG A 569 -17.81 25.89 14.94
CA ARG A 569 -18.33 24.85 14.03
C ARG A 569 -18.11 23.46 14.59
N ARG A 570 -16.95 23.20 15.19
CA ARG A 570 -16.54 21.86 15.62
C ARG A 570 -17.21 21.38 16.90
N TYR A 571 -17.40 22.28 17.87
CA TYR A 571 -17.82 21.90 19.22
C TYR A 571 -19.15 22.54 19.65
N VAL A 572 -19.41 23.79 19.27
CA VAL A 572 -20.64 24.50 19.69
C VAL A 572 -21.82 24.10 18.80
N ALA A 573 -21.62 24.03 17.49
CA ALA A 573 -22.67 23.66 16.53
C ALA A 573 -22.92 22.14 16.42
N ALA A 574 -22.17 21.30 17.16
CA ALA A 574 -22.27 19.85 17.07
C ALA A 574 -23.65 19.37 17.60
N PRO A 575 -24.46 18.65 16.80
CA PRO A 575 -25.88 18.41 17.11
C PRO A 575 -26.13 17.35 18.20
N ASP A 576 -25.18 16.44 18.45
CA ASP A 576 -25.37 15.21 19.23
C ASP A 576 -24.30 14.99 20.30
N ARG A 577 -23.46 16.00 20.58
CA ARG A 577 -22.27 15.83 21.43
C ARG A 577 -22.12 17.00 22.40
N PRO A 578 -22.40 16.79 23.71
CA PRO A 578 -22.17 17.84 24.70
C PRO A 578 -20.66 17.97 24.94
N TYR A 579 -20.07 19.04 24.44
CA TYR A 579 -18.71 19.45 24.72
C TYR A 579 -18.70 20.53 25.80
N GLU A 580 -17.71 20.49 26.67
CA GLU A 580 -17.44 21.55 27.65
C GLU A 580 -16.20 22.32 27.20
N LEU A 581 -16.34 23.63 27.06
CA LEU A 581 -15.28 24.54 26.62
C LEU A 581 -14.74 25.28 27.85
N PHE A 582 -13.42 25.45 27.92
CA PHE A 582 -12.75 26.12 29.03
C PHE A 582 -11.72 27.13 28.53
N HIS A 583 -11.73 28.31 29.15
CA HIS A 583 -10.55 29.18 29.16
C HIS A 583 -9.53 28.65 30.15
N LEU A 584 -8.27 28.59 29.72
CA LEU A 584 -7.12 28.34 30.56
C LEU A 584 -6.53 29.68 30.95
N LYS A 585 -6.72 30.08 32.21
CA LYS A 585 -6.21 31.34 32.73
C LYS A 585 -4.93 31.12 33.52
N ARG A 586 -3.94 31.99 33.32
CA ARG A 586 -2.75 32.07 34.17
C ARG A 586 -2.65 33.48 34.76
N ARG A 587 -2.70 33.59 36.09
CA ARG A 587 -2.64 34.87 36.82
C ARG A 587 -3.67 35.91 36.31
N GLY A 588 -4.83 35.44 35.85
CA GLY A 588 -5.93 36.26 35.33
C GLY A 588 -6.03 36.33 33.81
N ASP A 589 -4.93 36.12 33.09
CA ASP A 589 -4.87 36.22 31.63
C ASP A 589 -5.25 34.91 30.94
N ILE A 590 -6.03 34.98 29.86
CA ILE A 590 -6.36 33.80 29.04
C ILE A 590 -5.13 33.44 28.20
N VAL A 591 -4.53 32.29 28.49
CA VAL A 591 -3.29 31.82 27.83
C VAL A 591 -3.51 30.60 26.94
N GLY A 592 -4.70 29.99 27.02
CA GLY A 592 -5.04 28.83 26.23
C GLY A 592 -6.52 28.46 26.32
N LEU A 593 -6.90 27.47 25.53
CA LEU A 593 -8.24 26.92 25.41
C LEU A 593 -8.20 25.42 25.66
N ALA A 594 -9.25 24.88 26.26
CA ALA A 594 -9.44 23.44 26.33
C ALA A 594 -10.87 23.07 25.99
N VAL A 595 -11.03 21.89 25.40
CA VAL A 595 -12.34 21.31 25.12
C VAL A 595 -12.34 19.89 25.66
N THR A 596 -13.36 19.53 26.41
CA THR A 596 -13.51 18.18 26.95
C THR A 596 -14.89 17.63 26.70
N ARG A 597 -15.03 16.31 26.84
CA ARG A 597 -16.33 15.63 26.76
C ARG A 597 -16.35 14.41 27.67
N LEU A 598 -17.46 14.24 28.39
CA LEU A 598 -17.79 12.96 29.01
C LEU A 598 -18.55 12.09 28.00
N THR A 599 -18.05 10.88 27.79
CA THR A 599 -18.65 9.90 26.87
C THR A 599 -18.51 8.50 27.44
N GLU A 600 -19.36 7.58 27.03
CA GLU A 600 -19.17 6.16 27.33
C GLU A 600 -18.37 5.48 26.21
N LYS A 601 -17.33 4.74 26.58
CA LYS A 601 -16.54 3.90 25.65
C LYS A 601 -16.23 2.58 26.34
N ARG A 602 -16.59 1.46 25.73
CA ARG A 602 -16.40 0.11 26.31
C ARG A 602 -16.95 -0.01 27.74
N ASP A 603 -18.14 0.56 27.96
CA ASP A 603 -18.83 0.60 29.25
C ASP A 603 -18.06 1.33 30.36
N LEU A 604 -17.11 2.21 29.99
CA LEU A 604 -16.40 3.09 30.91
C LEU A 604 -16.76 4.54 30.65
N ARG A 605 -17.05 5.28 31.72
CA ARG A 605 -17.26 6.72 31.65
C ARG A 605 -15.92 7.40 31.40
N THR A 606 -15.71 7.83 30.16
CA THR A 606 -14.46 8.36 29.63
C THR A 606 -14.51 9.87 29.56
N PHE A 607 -13.54 10.52 30.19
CA PHE A 607 -13.27 11.95 30.04
C PHE A 607 -12.29 12.17 28.88
N ALA A 608 -12.82 12.56 27.73
CA ALA A 608 -12.03 12.87 26.55
C ALA A 608 -11.51 14.31 26.64
N VAL A 609 -10.20 14.48 26.76
CA VAL A 609 -9.55 15.79 26.54
C VAL A 609 -9.41 15.96 25.03
N CYS A 610 -10.33 16.72 24.45
CA CYS A 610 -10.43 16.88 23.00
C CYS A 610 -9.37 17.85 22.49
N GLU A 611 -9.21 18.97 23.20
CA GLU A 611 -8.25 20.03 22.91
C GLU A 611 -7.57 20.49 24.21
N LEU A 612 -6.27 20.75 24.11
CA LEU A 612 -5.46 21.46 25.11
C LEU A 612 -4.52 22.36 24.32
N PHE A 613 -4.94 23.60 24.08
CA PHE A 613 -4.33 24.47 23.08
C PHE A 613 -3.85 25.78 23.72
N LEU A 614 -2.54 25.96 23.85
CA LEU A 614 -1.93 27.15 24.42
C LEU A 614 -1.29 28.01 23.33
N GLY A 615 -1.44 29.33 23.44
CA GLY A 615 -0.87 30.30 22.50
C GLY A 615 0.66 30.29 22.56
N ASP A 616 1.19 30.62 23.74
CA ASP A 616 2.59 30.39 24.08
C ASP A 616 2.69 29.16 24.98
N PHE A 617 3.40 28.12 24.51
CA PHE A 617 3.42 26.84 25.21
C PHE A 617 4.35 26.90 26.43
N VAL A 618 3.76 26.80 27.61
CA VAL A 618 4.49 26.65 28.88
C VAL A 618 4.09 25.34 29.53
N LEU A 619 5.08 24.45 29.72
CA LEU A 619 4.86 23.08 30.18
C LEU A 619 4.18 23.02 31.55
N GLU A 620 4.59 23.89 32.48
CA GLU A 620 4.05 23.98 33.84
C GLU A 620 2.58 24.41 33.82
N THR A 621 2.25 25.38 32.96
CA THR A 621 0.89 25.87 32.76
C THR A 621 0.01 24.77 32.16
N ALA A 622 0.47 24.11 31.10
CA ALA A 622 -0.26 23.01 30.47
C ALA A 622 -0.48 21.83 31.44
N THR A 623 0.53 21.49 32.25
CA THR A 623 0.42 20.42 33.25
C THR A 623 -0.57 20.79 34.35
N ALA A 624 -0.56 22.04 34.84
CA ALA A 624 -1.50 22.52 35.85
C ALA A 624 -2.94 22.59 35.32
N ALA A 625 -3.12 23.05 34.07
CA ALA A 625 -4.41 23.05 33.39
C ALA A 625 -4.96 21.63 33.24
N LEU A 626 -4.15 20.68 32.75
CA LEU A 626 -4.52 19.26 32.68
C LEU A 626 -4.89 18.70 34.05
N ALA A 627 -4.16 19.04 35.10
CA ALA A 627 -4.47 18.60 36.45
C ALA A 627 -5.87 19.09 36.91
N ALA A 628 -6.22 20.34 36.57
CA ALA A 628 -7.54 20.90 36.86
C ALA A 628 -8.64 20.21 36.04
N LEU A 629 -8.42 20.00 34.74
CA LEU A 629 -9.37 19.29 33.87
C LEU A 629 -9.60 17.84 34.34
N LEU A 630 -8.55 17.13 34.76
CA LEU A 630 -8.66 15.76 35.27
C LEU A 630 -9.44 15.69 36.59
N ARG A 631 -9.28 16.70 37.47
CA ARG A 631 -10.11 16.82 38.69
C ARG A 631 -11.57 17.04 38.34
N HIS A 632 -11.84 17.99 37.44
CA HIS A 632 -13.19 18.24 36.92
C HIS A 632 -13.82 16.96 36.36
N GLY A 633 -13.10 16.21 35.53
CA GLY A 633 -13.57 14.93 35.00
C GLY A 633 -13.83 13.88 36.10
N ALA A 634 -12.94 13.76 37.09
CA ALA A 634 -13.08 12.82 38.20
C ALA A 634 -14.26 13.16 39.13
N GLU A 635 -14.46 14.45 39.44
CA GLU A 635 -15.59 14.98 40.21
C GLU A 635 -16.91 14.72 39.49
N ASN A 636 -16.90 14.82 38.16
CA ASN A 636 -18.03 14.43 37.30
C ASN A 636 -18.10 12.92 37.02
N GLY A 637 -17.40 12.10 37.80
CA GLY A 637 -17.56 10.65 37.81
C GLY A 637 -16.83 9.89 36.69
N ALA A 638 -15.91 10.52 35.97
CA ALA A 638 -15.09 9.82 34.99
C ALA A 638 -14.21 8.73 35.64
N GLU A 639 -14.12 7.59 34.97
CA GLU A 639 -13.34 6.43 35.41
C GLU A 639 -11.99 6.37 34.70
N VAL A 640 -11.93 6.96 33.50
CA VAL A 640 -10.73 7.01 32.68
C VAL A 640 -10.70 8.33 31.91
N ALA A 641 -9.52 8.91 31.75
CA ALA A 641 -9.29 10.03 30.84
C ALA A 641 -8.53 9.56 29.59
N GLY A 642 -8.88 10.11 28.44
CA GLY A 642 -8.19 9.84 27.17
C GLY A 642 -7.80 11.14 26.46
N ALA A 643 -6.75 11.06 25.65
CA ALA A 643 -6.30 12.14 24.78
C ALA A 643 -5.61 11.57 23.54
N LEU A 644 -5.52 12.36 22.47
CA LEU A 644 -4.65 12.08 21.33
C LEU A 644 -3.56 13.14 21.30
N CYS A 645 -2.29 12.73 21.26
CA CYS A 645 -1.16 13.64 21.20
C CYS A 645 0.07 12.94 20.62
N LEU A 646 0.67 13.49 19.56
CA LEU A 646 1.87 12.92 18.97
C LEU A 646 3.10 13.10 19.90
N PRO A 647 4.05 12.15 19.95
CA PRO A 647 5.16 12.18 20.91
C PRO A 647 6.10 13.40 20.82
N HIS A 648 6.20 14.04 19.65
CA HIS A 648 7.05 15.23 19.46
C HIS A 648 6.37 16.54 19.86
N GLN A 649 5.06 16.55 20.06
CA GLN A 649 4.35 17.75 20.49
C GLN A 649 4.75 18.10 21.93
N PRO A 650 5.03 19.37 22.25
CA PRO A 650 5.33 19.80 23.62
C PRO A 650 4.27 19.36 24.65
N GLU A 651 3.00 19.37 24.24
CA GLU A 651 1.83 18.92 25.00
C GLU A 651 1.98 17.48 25.50
N TYR A 652 2.68 16.62 24.76
CA TYR A 652 2.90 15.23 25.15
C TYR A 652 3.56 15.13 26.52
N GLN A 653 4.56 15.97 26.79
CA GLN A 653 5.22 15.98 28.10
C GLN A 653 4.27 16.41 29.21
N ALA A 654 3.37 17.36 28.95
CA ALA A 654 2.34 17.77 29.91
C ALA A 654 1.39 16.60 30.22
N TYR A 655 0.93 15.87 29.21
CA TYR A 655 0.14 14.65 29.39
C TYR A 655 0.89 13.59 30.21
N ARG A 656 2.18 13.37 29.92
CA ARG A 656 3.02 12.41 30.67
C ARG A 656 3.20 12.82 32.13
N ARG A 657 3.46 14.10 32.42
CA ARG A 657 3.54 14.64 33.79
C ARG A 657 2.18 14.57 34.49
N ALA A 658 1.09 14.72 33.74
CA ALA A 658 -0.26 14.50 34.23
C ALA A 658 -0.62 13.01 34.38
N GLY A 659 0.30 12.08 34.10
CA GLY A 659 0.17 10.63 34.30
C GLY A 659 -0.66 9.90 33.25
N PHE A 660 -0.81 10.47 32.06
CA PHE A 660 -1.28 9.74 30.88
C PHE A 660 -0.18 8.85 30.33
N TRP A 661 -0.54 7.66 29.83
CA TRP A 661 0.35 6.69 29.23
C TRP A 661 -0.05 6.34 27.80
N PRO A 662 0.90 6.08 26.89
CA PRO A 662 0.59 5.51 25.59
C PRO A 662 -0.19 4.22 25.74
N LEU A 663 -1.37 4.16 25.12
CA LEU A 663 -2.15 2.94 25.11
C LEU A 663 -1.45 1.92 24.19
N PRO A 664 -1.19 0.67 24.62
CA PRO A 664 -0.62 -0.34 23.74
C PRO A 664 -1.53 -0.60 22.52
N ARG A 665 -0.95 -0.78 21.33
CA ARG A 665 -1.71 -0.92 20.06
C ARG A 665 -2.82 -1.96 20.10
N ARG A 666 -2.60 -3.09 20.79
CA ARG A 666 -3.61 -4.17 20.94
C ARG A 666 -4.90 -3.73 21.63
N PHE A 667 -4.88 -2.60 22.34
CA PHE A 667 -6.02 -2.04 23.06
C PHE A 667 -6.59 -0.78 22.40
N HIS A 668 -5.98 -0.28 21.32
CA HIS A 668 -6.48 0.89 20.61
C HIS A 668 -7.94 0.66 20.17
N PRO A 669 -8.84 1.63 20.37
CA PRO A 669 -10.08 1.68 19.60
C PRO A 669 -9.72 1.97 18.12
N GLU A 670 -10.53 1.51 17.17
CA GLU A 670 -10.39 1.96 15.78
C GLU A 670 -10.72 3.46 15.70
N PRO A 671 -10.01 4.26 14.86
CA PRO A 671 -9.00 3.89 13.86
C PRO A 671 -7.57 3.73 14.41
N THR A 672 -6.71 2.99 13.71
CA THR A 672 -5.34 2.63 14.16
C THR A 672 -4.22 3.31 13.37
N PHE A 673 -4.54 4.08 12.33
CA PHE A 673 -3.56 4.66 11.41
C PHE A 673 -3.88 6.13 11.13
N PHE A 674 -2.84 6.95 10.95
CA PHE A 674 -2.95 8.28 10.39
C PHE A 674 -2.27 8.29 9.01
N THR A 675 -3.01 8.68 7.97
CA THR A 675 -2.57 8.61 6.58
C THR A 675 -2.76 9.94 5.86
N ALA A 676 -1.90 10.22 4.88
CA ALA A 676 -1.99 11.41 4.04
C ALA A 676 -1.81 11.07 2.55
N TYR A 677 -2.20 12.02 1.71
CA TYR A 677 -2.09 11.96 0.26
C TYR A 677 -1.81 13.37 -0.33
N PRO A 678 -0.73 13.55 -1.10
CA PRO A 678 -0.42 14.83 -1.72
C PRO A 678 -1.34 15.08 -2.90
N LEU A 679 -1.99 16.26 -2.92
CA LEU A 679 -2.81 16.69 -4.06
C LEU A 679 -2.03 17.63 -4.99
N GLN A 680 -0.91 18.23 -4.55
CA GLN A 680 -0.06 19.11 -5.35
C GLN A 680 1.43 18.82 -5.11
N GLY A 681 2.27 18.96 -6.14
CA GLY A 681 3.75 18.97 -6.08
C GLY A 681 4.43 17.65 -5.68
N SER A 682 5.63 17.37 -6.22
CA SER A 682 6.48 16.23 -5.81
C SER A 682 7.36 16.57 -4.60
N ASP A 683 7.84 17.80 -4.51
CA ASP A 683 8.87 18.22 -3.56
C ASP A 683 8.31 18.37 -2.13
N ASP A 684 6.99 18.49 -2.01
CA ASP A 684 6.25 18.63 -0.76
C ASP A 684 5.86 17.30 -0.12
N SER A 685 6.04 16.20 -0.86
CA SER A 685 5.54 14.89 -0.46
C SER A 685 6.23 14.42 0.83
N GLU A 686 7.56 14.51 0.94
CA GLU A 686 8.25 14.02 2.14
C GLU A 686 7.93 14.81 3.41
N ALA A 687 7.72 16.12 3.33
CA ALA A 687 7.33 16.94 4.47
C ALA A 687 5.94 16.56 5.01
N LEU A 688 5.00 16.23 4.13
CA LEU A 688 3.66 15.76 4.48
C LEU A 688 3.69 14.42 5.23
N PHE A 689 4.68 13.56 4.95
CA PHE A 689 4.78 12.23 5.53
C PHE A 689 5.68 12.15 6.77
N ASP A 690 6.37 13.22 7.13
CA ASP A 690 7.06 13.30 8.42
C ASP A 690 6.06 13.65 9.53
N ALA A 691 5.79 12.68 10.39
CA ALA A 691 4.93 12.85 11.56
C ALA A 691 5.30 14.05 12.43
N LYS A 692 6.59 14.44 12.49
CA LYS A 692 7.07 15.56 13.31
C LYS A 692 6.52 16.91 12.85
N ASN A 693 6.10 17.03 11.60
CA ASN A 693 5.51 18.25 11.07
C ASN A 693 4.04 18.41 11.49
N TRP A 694 3.38 17.34 11.93
CA TRP A 694 1.96 17.37 12.25
C TRP A 694 1.67 17.74 13.69
N TYR A 695 0.69 18.63 13.87
CA TYR A 695 -0.03 18.85 15.11
C TYR A 695 -1.39 18.17 15.02
N LEU A 696 -1.62 17.20 15.90
CA LEU A 696 -2.85 16.41 15.98
C LEU A 696 -3.33 16.30 17.42
N THR A 697 -4.64 16.43 17.59
CA THR A 697 -5.37 16.26 18.85
C THR A 697 -6.56 15.33 18.63
N TRP A 698 -7.35 15.06 19.68
CA TRP A 698 -8.56 14.27 19.50
C TRP A 698 -9.61 15.07 18.69
N GLY A 699 -9.55 16.41 18.72
CA GLY A 699 -10.38 17.30 17.93
C GLY A 699 -10.40 17.01 16.43
N ASP A 700 -9.27 16.55 15.90
CA ASP A 700 -9.04 16.29 14.48
C ASP A 700 -9.74 15.01 13.95
N LEU A 701 -10.17 14.10 14.83
CA LEU A 701 -10.90 12.89 14.45
C LEU A 701 -12.31 13.18 13.97
N ASP A 702 -12.79 12.47 12.95
CA ASP A 702 -14.18 12.57 12.49
C ASP A 702 -15.20 12.02 13.50
N THR A 703 -14.73 11.13 14.39
CA THR A 703 -15.49 10.51 15.48
C THR A 703 -14.81 10.75 16.82
N ILE A 704 -15.50 11.43 17.75
CA ILE A 704 -15.06 11.64 19.13
C ILE A 704 -16.01 10.84 20.02
#